data_AF-A0A421ETL7-F1
#
_entry.id   AF-A0A421ETL7-F1
#
_cell.length_a   1.000
_cell.length_b   1.000
_cell.length_c   1.000
_cell.angle_alpha   90.00
_cell.angle_beta   90.00
_cell.angle_gamma   90.00
#
_symmetry.space_group_name_H-M   'P 1'
#
loop_
_entity.id
_entity.type
_entity.pdbx_description
1 polymer ?
#
loop_
_entity_poly.entity_id
_entity_poly.type
_entity_poly.pdbx_seq_one_letter_code
_entity_poly.pdbx_strand_id
1 'polypeptide(L)'
;MILGSVSAEQDPEWKLVQHAQYGILNRSGKFLEPAGATPCELSEDAKDPTALVYSMPLLANYYDVLTAEAYDESTPPDVDIAAAQDDDAISGFTSDTPLLPLAAVRSLKEARTMPVKAEQLSASELQEIIQEYIERDVLNYTSHEDVLAAIQVQPSYFRRIFWLPDDCQRQMFLSHAVYRAVCAEPTAAGESTDFLSRLRARYGDDAAANPAGLFDRMFKEESRRAALNCAISDLFLMIFSPGIYVDPVKVDVLLPMTMPPKRLRNTPFLLWGDVNLLCLARTDVTKVFLDDTRTPAHVYDALSHLSSTDLPPAVETAPSRLLVAFQEMKFTEEDSMQTNTNYIHVADSGARCFWSNTTPSIFNGRHGAGLVLSSASPFGDVEDITAKVYKTQLQNRYLLLKTSLAGRKTFLHVVYAPDDPPLRGEYFRSLPTDFNDDENEDDDGGIIHLIVGDFNVAMNNFLDQATPSNPHPGRGREDLNNWLDALGVLDAWRFMNPKERDFTGPKRQNRLDYCFMTGDLLQDHLESIRHVRDRKWHKEDHIPVEFRLQAKFLPRLKKDTWRCPTWLLRDAQVKEHLEASATALTERIKIFPGANPGCLLDEHKRTDCIYLRKRWKELRNADTRAMAEKVTAVNDAHDTFNVRPTQENKDALEQKKLILDAYRESIKERNQYKKFAADLHLT
;
A
#
# COMPACT_ATOMS: atom_id res chain seq x y z
N MET A 1 -26.43 -12.04 27.59
CA MET A 1 -26.24 -10.92 28.53
C MET A 1 -25.34 -9.87 27.86
N ILE A 2 -25.79 -9.25 26.75
CA ILE A 2 -24.88 -8.51 25.83
C ILE A 2 -25.17 -7.00 25.76
N LEU A 3 -26.42 -6.55 25.93
CA LEU A 3 -26.73 -5.12 26.13
C LEU A 3 -26.89 -4.83 27.62
N GLY A 4 -25.84 -4.27 28.24
CA GLY A 4 -25.78 -3.91 29.66
C GLY A 4 -24.49 -4.30 30.41
N SER A 5 -23.51 -4.91 29.74
CA SER A 5 -22.16 -5.16 30.28
C SER A 5 -21.25 -3.93 30.29
N VAL A 6 -21.58 -2.94 29.46
CA VAL A 6 -20.89 -1.65 29.37
C VAL A 6 -21.82 -0.54 29.83
N SER A 7 -21.29 0.37 30.63
CA SER A 7 -22.00 1.54 31.13
C SER A 7 -21.81 2.71 30.18
N ALA A 8 -22.89 3.21 29.59
CA ALA A 8 -22.84 4.39 28.71
C ALA A 8 -22.21 5.63 29.40
N GLU A 9 -22.36 5.72 30.72
CA GLU A 9 -21.84 6.82 31.52
C GLU A 9 -20.36 6.64 31.92
N GLN A 10 -19.86 5.40 32.04
CA GLN A 10 -18.55 5.10 32.66
C GLN A 10 -17.53 4.49 31.71
N ASP A 11 -17.97 3.84 30.63
CA ASP A 11 -17.07 3.17 29.69
C ASP A 11 -16.66 4.09 28.53
N PRO A 12 -15.42 3.95 28.03
CA PRO A 12 -14.94 4.74 26.88
C PRO A 12 -15.67 4.36 25.59
N GLU A 13 -15.72 5.31 24.65
CA GLU A 13 -16.48 5.24 23.39
C GLU A 13 -16.24 3.95 22.60
N TRP A 14 -14.99 3.52 22.49
CA TRP A 14 -14.63 2.32 21.75
C TRP A 14 -15.34 1.07 22.28
N LYS A 15 -15.50 0.94 23.60
CA LYS A 15 -16.21 -0.22 24.19
C LYS A 15 -17.69 -0.19 23.83
N LEU A 16 -18.32 0.98 23.91
CA LEU A 16 -19.74 1.13 23.57
C LEU A 16 -19.98 0.76 22.10
N VAL A 17 -19.16 1.33 21.20
CA VAL A 17 -19.24 1.06 19.76
C VAL A 17 -18.95 -0.42 19.49
N GLN A 18 -17.89 -0.98 20.09
CA GLN A 18 -17.45 -2.37 19.87
C GLN A 18 -18.47 -3.40 20.36
N HIS A 19 -19.10 -3.15 21.50
CA HIS A 19 -20.18 -3.99 22.00
C HIS A 19 -21.42 -3.96 21.08
N ALA A 20 -21.67 -2.84 20.40
CA ALA A 20 -22.84 -2.67 19.54
C ALA A 20 -22.66 -3.16 18.08
N GLN A 21 -21.44 -3.55 17.68
CA GLN A 21 -21.11 -3.98 16.30
C GLN A 21 -21.82 -5.27 15.91
N TYR A 22 -21.96 -6.21 16.84
CA TYR A 22 -22.54 -7.53 16.60
C TYR A 22 -24.07 -7.51 16.51
N GLY A 23 -24.66 -6.33 16.71
CA GLY A 23 -26.09 -6.18 16.92
C GLY A 23 -26.54 -6.97 18.14
N ILE A 24 -27.73 -7.54 18.03
CA ILE A 24 -28.47 -8.16 19.13
C ILE A 24 -28.29 -9.70 19.16
N LEU A 25 -27.63 -10.31 18.17
CA LEU A 25 -27.54 -11.76 18.13
C LEU A 25 -26.55 -12.32 19.15
N ASN A 26 -27.02 -13.27 19.95
CA ASN A 26 -26.23 -14.07 20.88
C ASN A 26 -25.31 -15.01 20.08
N ARG A 27 -24.18 -14.50 19.59
CA ARG A 27 -23.14 -15.34 18.98
C ARG A 27 -22.54 -16.21 20.08
N SER A 28 -22.35 -17.49 19.76
CA SER A 28 -21.81 -18.50 20.69
C SER A 28 -20.33 -18.31 21.05
N GLY A 29 -19.65 -17.34 20.44
CA GLY A 29 -18.31 -16.91 20.81
C GLY A 29 -18.38 -15.58 21.56
N LYS A 30 -17.79 -15.51 22.76
CA LYS A 30 -17.48 -14.22 23.38
C LYS A 30 -16.49 -13.51 22.48
N PHE A 31 -16.85 -12.35 21.96
CA PHE A 31 -15.85 -11.44 21.43
C PHE A 31 -14.86 -11.12 22.57
N LEU A 32 -13.58 -11.32 22.31
CA LEU A 32 -12.53 -11.01 23.29
C LEU A 32 -12.32 -9.50 23.25
N GLU A 33 -12.79 -8.81 24.29
CA GLU A 33 -12.44 -7.41 24.51
C GLU A 33 -10.91 -7.28 24.45
N PRO A 34 -10.35 -6.37 23.62
CA PRO A 34 -8.93 -6.04 23.69
C PRO A 34 -8.60 -5.62 25.12
N ALA A 35 -7.82 -6.43 25.83
CA ALA A 35 -7.39 -6.09 27.18
C ALA A 35 -6.42 -4.90 27.09
N GLY A 36 -6.64 -3.85 27.89
CA GLY A 36 -5.65 -2.77 28.04
C GLY A 36 -5.60 -1.73 26.91
N ALA A 37 -6.72 -1.42 26.25
CA ALA A 37 -6.77 -0.33 25.27
C ALA A 37 -6.20 0.99 25.83
N THR A 38 -5.40 1.66 25.01
CA THR A 38 -4.54 2.75 25.46
C THR A 38 -5.11 4.12 25.09
N PRO A 39 -5.08 5.12 25.98
CA PRO A 39 -5.51 6.48 25.66
C PRO A 39 -4.61 7.10 24.58
N CYS A 40 -5.24 7.59 23.51
CA CYS A 40 -4.63 8.34 22.42
C CYS A 40 -4.99 9.82 22.59
N GLU A 41 -3.97 10.67 22.66
CA GLU A 41 -4.14 12.09 22.86
C GLU A 41 -4.41 12.82 21.53
N LEU A 42 -5.20 13.89 21.60
CA LEU A 42 -5.47 14.78 20.48
C LEU A 42 -4.77 16.12 20.71
N SER A 43 -4.11 16.61 19.66
CA SER A 43 -3.50 17.93 19.64
C SER A 43 -3.82 18.69 18.35
N GLU A 44 -3.58 19.99 18.37
CA GLU A 44 -3.72 20.81 17.17
C GLU A 44 -2.57 20.56 16.19
N ASP A 45 -2.89 20.46 14.90
CA ASP A 45 -1.86 20.38 13.87
C ASP A 45 -1.41 21.79 13.45
N ALA A 46 -0.17 22.14 13.79
CA ALA A 46 0.42 23.43 13.44
C ALA A 46 0.54 23.67 11.92
N LYS A 47 0.51 22.61 11.09
CA LYS A 47 0.61 22.68 9.63
C LYS A 47 -0.75 22.57 8.94
N ASP A 48 -1.79 22.13 9.66
CA ASP A 48 -3.13 21.93 9.12
C ASP A 48 -4.21 22.45 10.10
N PRO A 49 -4.68 23.70 9.91
CA PRO A 49 -5.69 24.27 10.80
C PRO A 49 -7.07 23.61 10.68
N THR A 50 -7.27 22.70 9.71
CA THR A 50 -8.54 22.02 9.46
C THR A 50 -8.67 20.70 10.24
N ALA A 51 -7.58 20.24 10.85
CA ALA A 51 -7.49 18.93 11.47
C ALA A 51 -6.98 18.97 12.92
N LEU A 52 -7.30 17.90 13.66
CA LEU A 52 -6.61 17.51 14.89
C LEU A 52 -5.84 16.23 14.62
N VAL A 53 -4.66 16.12 15.22
CA VAL A 53 -3.75 14.99 15.03
C VAL A 53 -3.72 14.11 16.28
N TYR A 54 -3.76 12.80 16.07
CA TYR A 54 -3.61 11.82 17.15
C TYR A 54 -2.14 11.57 17.45
N SER A 55 -1.82 11.48 18.74
CA SER A 55 -0.58 10.90 19.25
C SER A 55 -0.91 9.73 20.15
N MET A 56 -0.29 8.59 19.88
CA MET A 56 -0.50 7.35 20.63
C MET A 56 0.85 6.80 21.10
N PRO A 57 0.91 6.22 22.30
CA PRO A 57 2.16 5.71 22.87
C PRO A 57 2.52 4.31 22.36
N LEU A 58 1.62 3.65 21.63
CA LEU A 58 1.81 2.33 21.04
C LEU A 58 1.85 2.45 19.51
N LEU A 59 2.74 1.72 18.86
CA LEU A 59 2.84 1.66 17.40
C LEU A 59 2.77 0.20 16.99
N ALA A 60 1.66 -0.19 16.36
CA ALA A 60 1.50 -1.55 15.87
C ALA A 60 2.49 -1.80 14.73
N ASN A 61 3.20 -2.92 14.78
CA ASN A 61 4.16 -3.31 13.74
C ASN A 61 3.55 -4.28 12.72
N TYR A 62 2.38 -4.85 13.00
CA TYR A 62 1.57 -5.60 12.05
C TYR A 62 0.08 -5.63 12.45
N TYR A 63 -0.77 -6.13 11.55
CA TYR A 63 -2.17 -6.40 11.82
C TYR A 63 -2.68 -7.60 11.01
N ASP A 64 -3.72 -8.25 11.53
CA ASP A 64 -4.49 -9.27 10.80
C ASP A 64 -5.91 -8.79 10.52
N VAL A 65 -6.39 -8.95 9.28
CA VAL A 65 -7.78 -8.63 8.93
C VAL A 65 -8.72 -9.72 9.44
N LEU A 66 -9.72 -9.28 10.18
CA LEU A 66 -10.79 -10.10 10.74
C LEU A 66 -12.08 -9.83 9.96
N THR A 67 -12.76 -10.89 9.55
CA THR A 67 -14.06 -10.79 8.89
C THR A 67 -15.08 -11.63 9.63
N ALA A 68 -16.27 -11.09 9.85
CA ALA A 68 -17.36 -11.82 10.47
C ALA A 68 -18.67 -11.58 9.71
N GLU A 69 -19.38 -12.66 9.38
CA GLU A 69 -20.71 -12.56 8.78
C GLU A 69 -21.68 -11.88 9.74
N ALA A 70 -22.42 -10.88 9.25
CA ALA A 70 -23.39 -10.14 10.04
C ALA A 70 -24.67 -10.96 10.28
N TYR A 71 -25.60 -10.44 11.10
CA TYR A 71 -26.91 -11.07 11.27
C TYR A 71 -27.75 -11.07 10.00
N ASP A 72 -27.54 -10.07 9.12
CA ASP A 72 -28.18 -9.96 7.82
C ASP A 72 -27.18 -10.36 6.72
N GLU A 73 -27.24 -11.63 6.32
CA GLU A 73 -26.36 -12.22 5.30
C GLU A 73 -26.52 -11.57 3.91
N SER A 74 -27.57 -10.76 3.69
CA SER A 74 -27.76 -10.00 2.44
C SER A 74 -26.85 -8.78 2.34
N THR A 75 -26.19 -8.39 3.43
CA THR A 75 -25.24 -7.27 3.52
C THR A 75 -23.79 -7.78 3.55
N PRO A 76 -22.78 -6.97 3.17
CA PRO A 76 -21.35 -7.32 3.29
C PRO A 76 -20.96 -7.74 4.71
N PRO A 77 -19.85 -8.46 4.95
CA PRO A 77 -19.46 -8.85 6.30
C PRO A 77 -19.06 -7.63 7.15
N ASP A 78 -19.00 -7.81 8.47
CA ASP A 78 -18.28 -6.89 9.35
C ASP A 78 -16.77 -7.12 9.16
N VAL A 79 -16.00 -6.04 9.10
CA VAL A 79 -14.54 -6.11 8.95
C VAL A 79 -13.88 -5.33 10.08
N ASP A 80 -12.95 -5.99 10.78
CA ASP A 80 -12.11 -5.39 11.81
C ASP A 80 -10.64 -5.81 11.59
N ILE A 81 -9.71 -5.32 12.40
CA ILE A 81 -8.34 -5.83 12.45
C ILE A 81 -7.91 -6.18 13.87
N ALA A 82 -7.03 -7.16 13.99
CA ALA A 82 -6.21 -7.37 15.19
C ALA A 82 -4.86 -6.67 14.98
N ALA A 83 -4.72 -5.46 15.53
CA ALA A 83 -3.44 -4.75 15.54
C ALA A 83 -2.58 -5.27 16.70
N ALA A 84 -1.29 -5.46 16.46
CA ALA A 84 -0.38 -6.00 17.47
C ALA A 84 0.98 -5.29 17.47
N GLN A 85 1.62 -5.30 18.64
CA GLN A 85 2.99 -4.89 18.86
C GLN A 85 3.68 -6.01 19.62
N ASP A 86 4.73 -6.60 19.04
CA ASP A 86 5.53 -7.66 19.64
C ASP A 86 4.67 -8.84 20.15
N ASP A 87 3.73 -9.29 19.30
CA ASP A 87 2.73 -10.35 19.56
C ASP A 87 1.61 -10.01 20.56
N ASP A 88 1.66 -8.84 21.21
CA ASP A 88 0.59 -8.36 22.07
C ASP A 88 -0.46 -7.58 21.28
N ALA A 89 -1.73 -7.97 21.41
CA ALA A 89 -2.83 -7.26 20.80
C ALA A 89 -2.99 -5.86 21.42
N ILE A 90 -2.98 -4.83 20.58
CA ILE A 90 -3.08 -3.43 21.00
C ILE A 90 -4.32 -2.77 20.40
N SER A 91 -4.86 -1.81 21.13
CA SER A 91 -6.05 -1.04 20.75
C SER A 91 -5.96 0.33 21.39
N GLY A 92 -6.54 1.33 20.75
CA GLY A 92 -6.50 2.72 21.20
C GLY A 92 -7.88 3.34 21.35
N PHE A 93 -7.96 4.40 22.16
CA PHE A 93 -9.17 5.22 22.23
C PHE A 93 -8.86 6.69 22.44
N THR A 94 -9.74 7.57 21.95
CA THR A 94 -9.58 9.02 22.14
C THR A 94 -9.68 9.37 23.62
N SER A 95 -8.61 9.92 24.20
CA SER A 95 -8.60 10.37 25.60
C SER A 95 -9.49 11.61 25.80
N ASP A 96 -9.91 11.85 27.05
CA ASP A 96 -10.62 13.08 27.39
C ASP A 96 -9.74 14.30 27.06
N THR A 97 -10.31 15.26 26.33
CA THR A 97 -9.58 16.43 25.83
C THR A 97 -10.48 17.67 25.87
N PRO A 98 -9.95 18.86 26.22
CA PRO A 98 -10.70 20.10 26.13
C PRO A 98 -11.01 20.52 24.68
N LEU A 99 -10.37 19.87 23.68
CA LEU A 99 -10.58 20.14 22.26
C LEU A 99 -11.93 19.64 21.75
N LEU A 100 -12.60 18.73 22.48
CA LEU A 100 -13.85 18.11 22.07
C LEU A 100 -14.89 18.17 23.20
N PRO A 101 -16.17 18.47 22.91
CA PRO A 101 -17.23 18.51 23.93
C PRO A 101 -17.76 17.09 24.24
N LEU A 102 -16.89 16.20 24.71
CA LEU A 102 -17.19 14.76 24.88
C LEU A 102 -18.41 14.47 25.78
N ALA A 103 -18.68 15.29 26.79
CA ALA A 103 -19.85 15.12 27.65
C ALA A 103 -21.17 15.29 26.88
N ALA A 104 -21.26 16.33 26.03
CA ALA A 104 -22.45 16.56 25.21
C ALA A 104 -22.64 15.44 24.18
N VAL A 105 -21.53 14.92 23.62
CA VAL A 105 -21.55 13.76 22.72
C VAL A 105 -22.10 12.53 23.42
N ARG A 106 -21.63 12.22 24.64
CA ARG A 106 -22.12 11.09 25.44
C ARG A 106 -23.61 11.20 25.72
N SER A 107 -24.10 12.37 26.14
CA SER A 107 -25.54 12.59 26.37
C SER A 107 -26.37 12.46 25.10
N LEU A 108 -25.88 12.95 23.95
CA LEU A 108 -26.60 12.83 22.68
C LEU A 108 -26.67 11.36 22.24
N LYS A 109 -25.57 10.61 22.40
CA LYS A 109 -25.50 9.17 22.16
C LYS A 109 -26.49 8.40 23.03
N GLU A 110 -26.50 8.65 24.35
CA GLU A 110 -27.46 8.05 25.29
C GLU A 110 -28.91 8.29 24.85
N ALA A 111 -29.22 9.51 24.39
CA ALA A 111 -30.55 9.87 23.91
C ALA A 111 -30.93 9.23 22.56
N ARG A 112 -29.99 8.60 21.85
CA ARG A 112 -30.21 7.91 20.58
C ARG A 112 -30.04 6.40 20.67
N THR A 113 -29.59 5.88 21.82
CA THR A 113 -29.51 4.45 22.11
C THR A 113 -30.91 3.85 22.18
N MET A 114 -31.18 2.83 21.36
CA MET A 114 -32.42 2.08 21.49
C MET A 114 -32.43 1.23 22.77
N PRO A 115 -33.51 1.24 23.58
CA PRO A 115 -33.59 0.55 24.87
C PRO A 115 -33.82 -0.97 24.75
N VAL A 116 -33.80 -1.51 23.53
CA VAL A 116 -34.21 -2.87 23.20
C VAL A 116 -33.15 -3.87 23.61
N LYS A 117 -33.53 -4.92 24.36
CA LYS A 117 -32.60 -5.96 24.82
C LYS A 117 -32.54 -7.13 23.85
N ALA A 118 -31.31 -7.41 23.45
CA ALA A 118 -30.92 -8.42 22.48
C ALA A 118 -31.57 -9.81 22.65
N GLU A 119 -31.55 -10.29 23.88
CA GLU A 119 -31.82 -11.70 24.21
C GLU A 119 -33.30 -12.10 24.11
N GLN A 120 -34.17 -11.16 23.73
CA GLN A 120 -35.63 -11.33 23.77
C GLN A 120 -36.28 -11.24 22.38
N LEU A 121 -35.50 -11.09 21.32
CA LEU A 121 -36.00 -10.87 19.96
C LEU A 121 -35.47 -11.89 18.96
N SER A 122 -36.33 -12.30 18.04
CA SER A 122 -35.94 -12.99 16.81
C SER A 122 -35.29 -12.03 15.80
N ALA A 123 -34.57 -12.58 14.82
CA ALA A 123 -33.98 -11.79 13.73
C ALA A 123 -35.04 -11.02 12.91
N SER A 124 -36.24 -11.58 12.74
CA SER A 124 -37.35 -10.92 12.04
C SER A 124 -37.94 -9.76 12.84
N GLU A 125 -38.17 -9.93 14.14
CA GLU A 125 -38.67 -8.85 15.00
C GLU A 125 -37.65 -7.71 15.08
N LEU A 126 -36.36 -8.04 15.15
CA LEU A 126 -35.29 -7.05 15.10
C LEU A 126 -35.30 -6.27 13.78
N GLN A 127 -35.48 -6.96 12.66
CA GLN A 127 -35.53 -6.31 11.35
C GLN A 127 -36.70 -5.34 11.23
N GLU A 128 -37.87 -5.69 11.79
CA GLU A 128 -39.04 -4.80 11.83
C GLU A 128 -38.79 -3.57 12.70
N ILE A 129 -38.20 -3.75 13.89
CA ILE A 129 -37.84 -2.66 14.80
C ILE A 129 -36.83 -1.71 14.16
N ILE A 130 -35.79 -2.25 13.50
CA ILE A 130 -34.79 -1.46 12.79
C ILE A 130 -35.44 -0.69 11.64
N GLN A 131 -36.33 -1.33 10.87
CA GLN A 131 -37.04 -0.66 9.79
C GLN A 131 -37.90 0.49 10.32
N GLU A 132 -38.66 0.27 11.39
CA GLU A 132 -39.49 1.30 12.03
C GLU A 132 -38.63 2.44 12.58
N TYR A 133 -37.50 2.13 13.23
CA TYR A 133 -36.56 3.13 13.75
C TYR A 133 -35.94 3.99 12.64
N ILE A 134 -35.53 3.36 11.52
CA ILE A 134 -35.00 4.11 10.38
C ILE A 134 -36.09 5.03 9.80
N GLU A 135 -37.29 4.53 9.59
CA GLU A 135 -38.40 5.28 8.97
C GLU A 135 -38.95 6.40 9.86
N ARG A 136 -39.09 6.16 11.17
CA ARG A 136 -39.71 7.10 12.10
C ARG A 136 -38.73 8.08 12.73
N ASP A 137 -37.52 7.63 13.03
CA ASP A 137 -36.55 8.45 13.76
C ASP A 137 -35.46 8.95 12.82
N VAL A 138 -34.67 8.05 12.23
CA VAL A 138 -33.46 8.42 11.47
C VAL A 138 -33.75 9.34 10.30
N LEU A 139 -34.77 9.02 9.48
CA LEU A 139 -35.15 9.84 8.33
C LEU A 139 -35.77 11.19 8.71
N ASN A 140 -36.18 11.36 9.96
CA ASN A 140 -36.81 12.58 10.47
C ASN A 140 -35.88 13.40 11.39
N TYR A 141 -34.63 12.98 11.60
CA TYR A 141 -33.66 13.75 12.36
C TYR A 141 -33.38 15.10 11.70
N THR A 142 -33.50 16.16 12.50
CA THR A 142 -33.29 17.54 12.06
C THR A 142 -31.83 17.98 12.15
N SER A 143 -30.99 17.23 12.88
CA SER A 143 -29.55 17.45 12.95
C SER A 143 -28.79 16.25 12.39
N HIS A 144 -27.74 16.51 11.59
CA HIS A 144 -26.85 15.45 11.11
C HIS A 144 -26.09 14.78 12.27
N GLU A 145 -25.89 15.50 13.38
CA GLU A 145 -25.26 14.97 14.59
C GLU A 145 -26.10 13.90 15.29
N ASP A 146 -27.44 13.95 15.17
CA ASP A 146 -28.32 12.88 15.66
C ASP A 146 -28.07 11.57 14.92
N VAL A 147 -27.87 11.65 13.59
CA VAL A 147 -27.56 10.50 12.74
C VAL A 147 -26.20 9.91 13.14
N LEU A 148 -25.17 10.74 13.29
CA LEU A 148 -23.83 10.28 13.69
C LEU A 148 -23.82 9.69 15.10
N ALA A 149 -24.54 10.29 16.05
CA ALA A 149 -24.68 9.75 17.39
C ALA A 149 -25.31 8.36 17.38
N ALA A 150 -26.40 8.20 16.63
CA ALA A 150 -27.08 6.92 16.52
C ALA A 150 -26.22 5.84 15.82
N ILE A 151 -25.51 6.20 14.74
CA ILE A 151 -24.58 5.28 14.06
C ILE A 151 -23.47 4.84 15.02
N GLN A 152 -22.83 5.76 15.74
CA GLN A 152 -21.71 5.39 16.61
C GLN A 152 -22.15 4.48 17.77
N VAL A 153 -23.38 4.63 18.28
CA VAL A 153 -23.85 3.76 19.38
C VAL A 153 -24.36 2.42 18.87
N GLN A 154 -24.95 2.36 17.67
CA GLN A 154 -25.58 1.13 17.15
C GLN A 154 -25.32 0.96 15.65
N PRO A 155 -24.06 0.84 15.20
CA PRO A 155 -23.72 0.86 13.76
C PRO A 155 -24.43 -0.25 12.98
N SER A 156 -24.61 -1.42 13.59
CA SER A 156 -25.29 -2.57 13.00
C SER A 156 -26.76 -2.31 12.61
N TYR A 157 -27.43 -1.32 13.20
CA TYR A 157 -28.82 -0.97 12.84
C TYR A 157 -28.88 -0.14 11.56
N PHE A 158 -27.79 0.50 11.19
CA PHE A 158 -27.71 1.39 10.04
C PHE A 158 -27.25 0.69 8.75
N ARG A 159 -27.03 -0.61 8.78
CA ARG A 159 -26.51 -1.36 7.60
C ARG A 159 -27.39 -1.21 6.36
N ARG A 160 -28.72 -1.14 6.54
CA ARG A 160 -29.67 -1.01 5.44
C ARG A 160 -29.81 0.40 4.86
N ILE A 161 -29.11 1.39 5.40
CA ILE A 161 -29.21 2.75 4.87
C ILE A 161 -28.74 2.85 3.41
N PHE A 162 -27.84 1.97 2.97
CA PHE A 162 -27.35 1.89 1.60
C PHE A 162 -28.32 1.16 0.63
N TRP A 163 -29.50 0.75 1.11
CA TRP A 163 -30.57 0.15 0.31
C TRP A 163 -31.92 0.89 0.43
N LEU A 164 -31.94 2.06 1.08
CA LEU A 164 -33.12 2.94 1.13
C LEU A 164 -33.48 3.48 -0.27
N PRO A 165 -34.66 4.10 -0.47
CA PRO A 165 -34.95 4.81 -1.71
C PRO A 165 -33.87 5.86 -2.04
N ASP A 166 -33.54 5.99 -3.33
CA ASP A 166 -32.42 6.84 -3.82
C ASP A 166 -32.46 8.26 -3.28
N ASP A 167 -33.64 8.88 -3.18
CA ASP A 167 -33.80 10.24 -2.67
C ASP A 167 -33.36 10.36 -1.20
N CYS A 168 -33.70 9.38 -0.37
CA CYS A 168 -33.33 9.35 1.04
C CYS A 168 -31.82 9.14 1.21
N GLN A 169 -31.24 8.18 0.48
CA GLN A 169 -29.80 7.93 0.52
C GLN A 169 -29.02 9.16 0.08
N ARG A 170 -29.42 9.74 -1.05
CA ARG A 170 -28.78 10.91 -1.64
C ARG A 170 -28.84 12.09 -0.67
N GLN A 171 -29.98 12.36 -0.04
CA GLN A 171 -30.09 13.43 0.94
C GLN A 171 -29.12 13.24 2.10
N MET A 172 -29.03 12.04 2.67
CA MET A 172 -28.12 11.75 3.78
C MET A 172 -26.64 11.87 3.38
N PHE A 173 -26.23 11.34 2.23
CA PHE A 173 -24.84 11.42 1.78
C PHE A 173 -24.42 12.87 1.47
N LEU A 174 -25.30 13.67 0.88
CA LEU A 174 -25.04 15.09 0.63
C LEU A 174 -24.99 15.91 1.92
N SER A 175 -25.92 15.67 2.85
CA SER A 175 -25.89 16.29 4.18
C SER A 175 -24.60 15.96 4.91
N HIS A 176 -24.13 14.71 4.83
CA HIS A 176 -22.87 14.31 5.45
C HIS A 176 -21.64 14.96 4.79
N ALA A 177 -21.62 15.06 3.46
CA ALA A 177 -20.55 15.78 2.75
C ALA A 177 -20.48 17.26 3.14
N VAL A 178 -21.64 17.92 3.25
CA VAL A 178 -21.75 19.30 3.74
C VAL A 178 -21.29 19.41 5.19
N TYR A 179 -21.71 18.48 6.05
CA TYR A 179 -21.27 18.42 7.45
C TYR A 179 -19.74 18.33 7.55
N ARG A 180 -19.12 17.38 6.82
CA ARG A 180 -17.66 17.22 6.75
C ARG A 180 -16.96 18.52 6.32
N ALA A 181 -17.43 19.17 5.26
CA ALA A 181 -16.82 20.41 4.78
C ALA A 181 -16.90 21.55 5.80
N VAL A 182 -18.06 21.78 6.41
CA VAL A 182 -18.20 22.83 7.44
C VAL A 182 -17.33 22.53 8.66
N CYS A 183 -17.23 21.26 9.07
CA CYS A 183 -16.38 20.85 10.19
C CYS A 183 -14.88 20.99 9.90
N ALA A 184 -14.47 20.88 8.63
CA ALA A 184 -13.09 21.13 8.21
C ALA A 184 -12.75 22.63 8.13
N GLU A 185 -13.72 23.49 7.81
CA GLU A 185 -13.48 24.93 7.67
C GLU A 185 -13.02 25.57 9.00
N PRO A 186 -11.95 26.39 9.00
CA PRO A 186 -11.53 27.14 10.18
C PRO A 186 -12.64 28.06 10.71
N THR A 187 -12.70 28.19 12.04
CA THR A 187 -13.63 29.11 12.73
C THR A 187 -13.03 30.52 12.81
N ALA A 188 -13.85 31.53 12.55
CA ALA A 188 -13.47 32.92 12.77
C ALA A 188 -13.46 33.26 14.28
N ALA A 189 -12.77 34.33 14.66
CA ALA A 189 -12.72 34.77 16.05
C ALA A 189 -14.13 35.13 16.57
N GLY A 190 -14.57 34.47 17.64
CA GLY A 190 -15.89 34.65 18.23
C GLY A 190 -17.04 33.92 17.51
N GLU A 191 -16.74 33.16 16.47
CA GLU A 191 -17.72 32.27 15.83
C GLU A 191 -17.96 31.03 16.69
N SER A 192 -19.21 30.57 16.76
CA SER A 192 -19.57 29.32 17.45
C SER A 192 -18.87 28.12 16.79
N THR A 193 -18.48 27.12 17.57
CA THR A 193 -18.02 25.81 17.03
C THR A 193 -19.18 24.86 16.72
N ASP A 194 -20.39 25.16 17.20
CA ASP A 194 -21.61 24.38 16.96
C ASP A 194 -21.99 24.39 15.46
N PHE A 195 -22.20 23.20 14.90
CA PHE A 195 -22.43 23.02 13.47
C PHE A 195 -23.65 23.81 12.97
N LEU A 196 -24.81 23.69 13.62
CA LEU A 196 -26.04 24.34 13.16
C LEU A 196 -25.94 25.87 13.26
N SER A 197 -25.33 26.38 14.32
CA SER A 197 -25.07 27.81 14.49
C SER A 197 -24.16 28.35 13.39
N ARG A 198 -23.10 27.61 13.03
CA ARG A 198 -22.19 27.98 11.93
C ARG A 198 -22.88 27.93 10.58
N LEU A 199 -23.63 26.87 10.32
CA LEU A 199 -24.36 26.69 9.08
C LEU A 199 -25.36 27.84 8.86
N ARG A 200 -26.13 28.17 9.90
CA ARG A 200 -27.06 29.32 9.91
C ARG A 200 -26.33 30.64 9.70
N ALA A 201 -25.23 30.88 10.41
CA ALA A 201 -24.49 32.13 10.32
C ALA A 201 -23.84 32.35 8.95
N ARG A 202 -23.29 31.29 8.33
CA ARG A 202 -22.58 31.38 7.06
C ARG A 202 -23.51 31.31 5.84
N TYR A 203 -24.60 30.55 5.92
CA TYR A 203 -25.42 30.21 4.76
C TYR A 203 -26.92 30.51 4.91
N GLY A 204 -27.37 30.98 6.08
CA GLY A 204 -28.76 31.36 6.36
C GLY A 204 -29.61 30.23 6.96
N ASP A 205 -30.85 30.57 7.35
CA ASP A 205 -31.76 29.62 8.02
C ASP A 205 -32.23 28.47 7.11
N ASP A 206 -32.50 28.74 5.83
CA ASP A 206 -32.95 27.72 4.86
C ASP A 206 -31.87 26.63 4.64
N ALA A 207 -30.61 27.03 4.72
CA ALA A 207 -29.46 26.14 4.63
C ALA A 207 -29.36 25.20 5.85
N ALA A 208 -29.70 25.70 7.04
CA ALA A 208 -29.72 24.88 8.25
C ALA A 208 -30.86 23.85 8.25
N ALA A 209 -31.99 24.17 7.61
CA ALA A 209 -33.12 23.24 7.49
C ALA A 209 -32.91 22.12 6.46
N ASN A 210 -32.09 22.36 5.43
CA ASN A 210 -31.76 21.35 4.41
C ASN A 210 -30.28 21.41 4.00
N PRO A 211 -29.37 20.84 4.80
CA PRO A 211 -27.94 20.83 4.50
C PRO A 211 -27.61 20.19 3.15
N ALA A 212 -28.29 19.13 2.74
CA ALA A 212 -28.10 18.51 1.42
C ALA A 212 -28.27 19.50 0.26
N GLY A 213 -29.18 20.48 0.40
CA GLY A 213 -29.42 21.52 -0.60
C GLY A 213 -28.26 22.50 -0.79
N LEU A 214 -27.31 22.55 0.15
CA LEU A 214 -26.10 23.38 0.04
C LEU A 214 -24.98 22.74 -0.77
N PHE A 215 -25.02 21.43 -0.99
CA PHE A 215 -23.90 20.69 -1.56
C PHE A 215 -23.40 21.28 -2.88
N ASP A 216 -24.31 21.53 -3.84
CA ASP A 216 -23.94 22.07 -5.14
C ASP A 216 -23.40 23.52 -5.06
N ARG A 217 -23.76 24.27 -4.01
CA ARG A 217 -23.26 25.63 -3.77
C ARG A 217 -21.88 25.63 -3.09
N MET A 218 -21.64 24.68 -2.19
CA MET A 218 -20.37 24.55 -1.45
C MET A 218 -19.26 23.95 -2.30
N PHE A 219 -19.57 22.95 -3.12
CA PHE A 219 -18.57 22.23 -3.91
C PHE A 219 -18.62 22.65 -5.37
N LYS A 220 -17.46 22.98 -5.93
CA LYS A 220 -17.27 23.17 -7.37
C LYS A 220 -17.58 21.86 -8.11
N GLU A 221 -18.06 21.96 -9.34
CA GLU A 221 -18.44 20.78 -10.14
C GLU A 221 -17.35 19.69 -10.19
N GLU A 222 -16.09 20.11 -10.27
CA GLU A 222 -14.91 19.23 -10.26
C GLU A 222 -14.65 18.51 -8.92
N SER A 223 -15.05 19.09 -7.79
CA SER A 223 -14.81 18.53 -6.44
C SER A 223 -16.02 17.80 -5.85
N ARG A 224 -17.22 18.00 -6.42
CA ARG A 224 -18.47 17.34 -5.97
C ARG A 224 -18.33 15.81 -5.90
N ARG A 225 -17.75 15.19 -6.93
CA ARG A 225 -17.59 13.73 -6.96
C ARG A 225 -16.69 13.24 -5.82
N ALA A 226 -15.57 13.90 -5.57
CA ALA A 226 -14.65 13.54 -4.50
C ALA A 226 -15.31 13.69 -3.13
N ALA A 227 -15.97 14.83 -2.88
CA ALA A 227 -16.66 15.10 -1.62
C ALA A 227 -17.77 14.07 -1.31
N LEU A 228 -18.58 13.73 -2.32
CA LEU A 228 -19.63 12.72 -2.18
C LEU A 228 -19.05 11.33 -1.91
N ASN A 229 -18.00 10.94 -2.63
CA ASN A 229 -17.38 9.63 -2.45
C ASN A 229 -16.66 9.50 -1.10
N CYS A 230 -16.06 10.58 -0.59
CA CYS A 230 -15.55 10.62 0.78
C CYS A 230 -16.68 10.42 1.79
N ALA A 231 -17.80 11.14 1.65
CA ALA A 231 -18.93 11.03 2.55
C ALA A 231 -19.57 9.62 2.56
N ILE A 232 -19.74 9.00 1.39
CA ILE A 232 -20.26 7.62 1.29
C ILE A 232 -19.29 6.65 1.97
N SER A 233 -17.99 6.77 1.69
CA SER A 233 -16.97 5.86 2.23
C SER A 233 -16.82 6.01 3.75
N ASP A 234 -16.88 7.24 4.26
CA ASP A 234 -16.79 7.55 5.69
C ASP A 234 -17.94 6.92 6.49
N LEU A 235 -19.19 7.16 6.06
CA LEU A 235 -20.37 6.54 6.67
C LEU A 235 -20.33 5.02 6.56
N PHE A 236 -19.91 4.49 5.41
CA PHE A 236 -19.83 3.05 5.20
C PHE A 236 -18.83 2.38 6.15
N LEU A 237 -17.62 2.93 6.28
CA LEU A 237 -16.61 2.41 7.20
C LEU A 237 -17.04 2.57 8.67
N MET A 238 -17.75 3.65 9.01
CA MET A 238 -18.32 3.82 10.36
C MET A 238 -19.34 2.73 10.72
N ILE A 239 -20.04 2.17 9.73
CA ILE A 239 -21.10 1.16 9.92
C ILE A 239 -20.59 -0.28 9.78
N PHE A 240 -19.73 -0.55 8.80
CA PHE A 240 -19.27 -1.89 8.44
C PHE A 240 -17.87 -2.22 8.99
N SER A 241 -17.10 -1.21 9.40
CA SER A 241 -15.82 -1.36 10.10
C SER A 241 -15.72 -0.49 11.37
N PRO A 242 -16.76 -0.46 12.23
CA PRO A 242 -16.79 0.41 13.40
C PRO A 242 -15.60 0.23 14.35
N GLY A 243 -15.04 -0.99 14.45
CA GLY A 243 -13.94 -1.31 15.37
C GLY A 243 -12.63 -0.67 14.97
N ILE A 244 -12.39 -0.61 13.67
CA ILE A 244 -11.28 0.14 13.08
C ILE A 244 -11.59 1.63 13.19
N TYR A 245 -12.80 2.03 12.80
CA TYR A 245 -13.15 3.44 12.63
C TYR A 245 -13.01 4.26 13.92
N VAL A 246 -13.30 3.68 15.09
CA VAL A 246 -13.22 4.40 16.39
C VAL A 246 -11.91 4.21 17.16
N ASP A 247 -11.00 3.39 16.63
CA ASP A 247 -9.73 3.05 17.26
C ASP A 247 -8.57 3.73 16.50
N PRO A 248 -7.98 4.81 17.05
CA PRO A 248 -6.91 5.53 16.39
C PRO A 248 -5.66 4.67 16.13
N VAL A 249 -5.37 3.67 16.96
CA VAL A 249 -4.23 2.75 16.79
C VAL A 249 -4.46 1.84 15.59
N LYS A 250 -5.68 1.34 15.44
CA LYS A 250 -6.05 0.54 14.24
C LYS A 250 -6.05 1.37 12.97
N VAL A 251 -6.39 2.66 13.04
CA VAL A 251 -6.25 3.54 11.87
C VAL A 251 -4.79 3.83 11.58
N ASP A 252 -3.95 4.09 12.59
CA ASP A 252 -2.51 4.37 12.44
C ASP A 252 -1.78 3.26 11.67
N VAL A 253 -1.98 2.00 12.06
CA VAL A 253 -1.32 0.86 11.38
C VAL A 253 -1.76 0.70 9.91
N LEU A 254 -2.91 1.25 9.54
CA LEU A 254 -3.44 1.24 8.18
C LEU A 254 -2.98 2.45 7.34
N LEU A 255 -2.31 3.44 7.95
CA LEU A 255 -1.74 4.60 7.27
C LEU A 255 -0.26 4.39 6.95
N PRO A 256 0.31 5.16 6.01
CA PRO A 256 1.76 5.22 5.86
C PRO A 256 2.44 5.66 7.16
N MET A 257 3.56 5.03 7.55
CA MET A 257 4.26 5.30 8.83
C MET A 257 4.64 6.77 9.05
N THR A 258 4.76 7.57 7.99
CA THR A 258 5.08 9.00 8.06
C THR A 258 3.86 9.88 8.28
N MET A 259 2.66 9.31 8.35
CA MET A 259 1.39 10.02 8.38
C MET A 259 0.62 9.68 9.66
N PRO A 260 0.63 10.58 10.67
CA PRO A 260 -0.19 10.36 11.86
C PRO A 260 -1.69 10.46 11.51
N PRO A 261 -2.57 9.74 12.20
CA PRO A 261 -4.01 9.82 11.97
C PRO A 261 -4.54 11.22 12.29
N LYS A 262 -5.35 11.76 11.38
CA LYS A 262 -5.96 13.08 11.54
C LYS A 262 -7.47 13.01 11.41
N ARG A 263 -8.16 13.69 12.32
CA ARG A 263 -9.60 13.91 12.27
C ARG A 263 -9.95 15.35 11.94
N LEU A 264 -11.17 15.58 11.46
CA LEU A 264 -11.69 16.93 11.26
C LEU A 264 -11.79 17.68 12.59
N ARG A 265 -11.42 18.96 12.58
CA ARG A 265 -11.25 19.77 13.80
C ARG A 265 -12.56 20.16 14.46
N ASN A 266 -13.50 20.74 13.71
CA ASN A 266 -14.68 21.38 14.29
C ASN A 266 -15.90 20.45 14.26
N THR A 267 -15.72 19.20 14.70
CA THR A 267 -16.81 18.23 14.88
C THR A 267 -16.67 17.53 16.24
N PRO A 268 -17.77 17.38 16.98
CA PRO A 268 -17.78 16.61 18.20
C PRO A 268 -17.70 15.09 17.94
N PHE A 269 -18.08 14.62 16.74
CA PHE A 269 -18.04 13.21 16.32
C PHE A 269 -16.74 12.88 15.57
N LEU A 270 -16.25 11.65 15.68
CA LEU A 270 -15.04 11.25 14.97
C LEU A 270 -15.29 11.16 13.46
N LEU A 271 -14.64 12.05 12.72
CA LEU A 271 -14.62 12.06 11.26
C LEU A 271 -13.16 12.09 10.79
N TRP A 272 -12.72 11.04 10.10
CA TRP A 272 -11.36 10.97 9.59
C TRP A 272 -11.15 11.96 8.44
N GLY A 273 -9.96 12.55 8.34
CA GLY A 273 -9.62 13.45 7.23
C GLY A 273 -9.67 12.73 5.89
N ASP A 274 -9.87 13.48 4.80
CA ASP A 274 -10.00 12.89 3.45
C ASP A 274 -8.76 12.07 3.06
N VAL A 275 -7.56 12.51 3.47
CA VAL A 275 -6.32 11.77 3.21
C VAL A 275 -6.29 10.43 3.97
N ASN A 276 -6.79 10.37 5.21
CA ASN A 276 -6.94 9.12 5.93
C ASN A 276 -7.87 8.16 5.17
N LEU A 277 -9.01 8.66 4.69
CA LEU A 277 -9.97 7.86 3.91
C LEU A 277 -9.37 7.37 2.59
N LEU A 278 -8.57 8.18 1.90
CA LEU A 278 -7.83 7.76 0.71
C LEU A 278 -6.86 6.61 1.03
N CYS A 279 -6.12 6.68 2.13
CA CYS A 279 -5.21 5.62 2.57
C CYS A 279 -5.98 4.35 2.95
N LEU A 280 -7.03 4.47 3.78
CA LEU A 280 -7.89 3.36 4.18
C LEU A 280 -8.54 2.66 2.96
N ALA A 281 -8.93 3.42 1.93
CA ALA A 281 -9.51 2.83 0.71
C ALA A 281 -8.54 1.93 -0.07
N ARG A 282 -7.22 1.99 0.22
CA ARG A 282 -6.17 1.19 -0.43
C ARG A 282 -5.77 -0.04 0.36
N THR A 283 -6.30 -0.23 1.55
CA THR A 283 -5.94 -1.36 2.42
C THR A 283 -6.70 -2.62 2.03
N ASP A 284 -6.22 -3.74 2.55
CA ASP A 284 -6.88 -5.02 2.48
C ASP A 284 -8.23 -5.06 3.23
N VAL A 285 -8.42 -4.24 4.27
CA VAL A 285 -9.73 -4.00 4.91
C VAL A 285 -10.76 -3.56 3.87
N THR A 286 -10.47 -2.49 3.12
CA THR A 286 -11.39 -2.00 2.07
C THR A 286 -11.55 -3.00 0.95
N LYS A 287 -10.48 -3.75 0.66
CA LYS A 287 -10.50 -4.79 -0.36
C LYS A 287 -11.51 -5.90 -0.06
N VAL A 288 -11.76 -6.25 1.21
CA VAL A 288 -12.82 -7.20 1.57
C VAL A 288 -14.15 -6.74 0.98
N PHE A 289 -14.51 -5.47 1.17
CA PHE A 289 -15.75 -4.91 0.62
C PHE A 289 -15.75 -4.84 -0.91
N LEU A 290 -14.63 -4.48 -1.54
CA LEU A 290 -14.51 -4.44 -3.01
C LEU A 290 -14.57 -5.84 -3.65
N ASP A 291 -14.25 -6.88 -2.90
CA ASP A 291 -14.29 -8.27 -3.36
C ASP A 291 -15.63 -8.95 -3.07
N ASP A 292 -16.44 -8.41 -2.15
CA ASP A 292 -17.76 -8.93 -1.78
C ASP A 292 -18.86 -8.44 -2.74
N THR A 293 -19.63 -9.38 -3.30
CA THR A 293 -20.71 -9.09 -4.27
C THR A 293 -21.95 -8.44 -3.64
N ARG A 294 -22.07 -8.45 -2.32
CA ARG A 294 -23.15 -7.82 -1.56
C ARG A 294 -22.92 -6.33 -1.35
N THR A 295 -21.72 -5.82 -1.63
CA THR A 295 -21.42 -4.39 -1.49
C THR A 295 -22.23 -3.57 -2.50
N PRO A 296 -23.01 -2.56 -2.05
CA PRO A 296 -23.81 -1.72 -2.94
C PRO A 296 -22.95 -1.07 -4.03
N ALA A 297 -23.49 -0.98 -5.26
CA ALA A 297 -22.74 -0.46 -6.41
C ALA A 297 -22.19 0.96 -6.18
N HIS A 298 -22.97 1.86 -5.56
CA HIS A 298 -22.52 3.22 -5.28
C HIS A 298 -21.44 3.28 -4.19
N VAL A 299 -21.45 2.36 -3.21
CA VAL A 299 -20.38 2.20 -2.22
C VAL A 299 -19.12 1.66 -2.89
N TYR A 300 -19.25 0.63 -3.72
CA TYR A 300 -18.15 0.10 -4.52
C TYR A 300 -17.49 1.19 -5.37
N ASP A 301 -18.30 2.01 -6.04
CA ASP A 301 -17.83 3.12 -6.86
C ASP A 301 -17.14 4.21 -6.02
N ALA A 302 -17.65 4.50 -4.81
CA ALA A 302 -17.04 5.46 -3.89
C ALA A 302 -15.69 4.98 -3.36
N LEU A 303 -15.62 3.76 -2.81
CA LEU A 303 -14.39 3.14 -2.32
C LEU A 303 -13.35 2.99 -3.43
N SER A 304 -13.77 2.53 -4.62
CA SER A 304 -12.90 2.43 -5.80
C SER A 304 -12.42 3.79 -6.29
N HIS A 305 -13.26 4.82 -6.19
CA HIS A 305 -12.84 6.17 -6.53
C HIS A 305 -11.71 6.62 -5.59
N LEU A 306 -11.92 6.53 -4.27
CA LEU A 306 -10.92 6.91 -3.28
C LEU A 306 -9.62 6.12 -3.44
N SER A 307 -9.69 4.81 -3.70
CA SER A 307 -8.51 3.97 -3.89
C SER A 307 -7.71 4.35 -5.15
N SER A 308 -8.37 4.93 -6.15
CA SER A 308 -7.77 5.35 -7.43
C SER A 308 -7.39 6.83 -7.50
N THR A 309 -7.88 7.67 -6.58
CA THR A 309 -7.61 9.12 -6.55
C THR A 309 -6.19 9.36 -6.06
N ASP A 310 -5.34 10.02 -6.86
CA ASP A 310 -3.94 10.30 -6.51
C ASP A 310 -3.79 10.85 -5.09
N LEU A 311 -2.81 10.32 -4.35
CA LEU A 311 -2.49 10.82 -3.02
C LEU A 311 -1.78 12.17 -3.13
N PRO A 312 -1.91 13.07 -2.15
CA PRO A 312 -1.11 14.30 -2.13
C PRO A 312 0.39 13.97 -2.24
N PRO A 313 1.22 14.77 -2.91
CA PRO A 313 2.65 14.48 -3.09
C PRO A 313 3.41 14.23 -1.77
N ALA A 314 3.00 14.87 -0.68
CA ALA A 314 3.57 14.66 0.66
C ALA A 314 3.25 13.30 1.28
N VAL A 315 2.34 12.53 0.67
CA VAL A 315 1.95 11.16 1.05
C VAL A 315 2.57 10.15 0.08
N GLU A 316 2.79 10.53 -1.18
CA GLU A 316 3.53 9.75 -2.20
C GLU A 316 5.04 9.61 -1.89
N THR A 317 5.56 10.37 -0.93
CA THR A 317 6.94 10.24 -0.43
C THR A 317 7.17 8.97 0.39
N ALA A 318 6.18 8.08 0.51
CA ALA A 318 6.43 6.72 1.00
C ALA A 318 7.51 6.07 0.11
N PRO A 319 8.66 5.69 0.70
CA PRO A 319 9.83 5.31 -0.07
C PRO A 319 9.57 4.03 -0.86
N SER A 320 9.64 4.12 -2.20
CA SER A 320 9.46 2.99 -3.13
C SER A 320 10.44 1.82 -2.91
N ARG A 321 11.53 2.07 -2.17
CA ARG A 321 12.52 1.09 -1.75
C ARG A 321 12.86 1.33 -0.28
N LEU A 322 12.70 0.30 0.54
CA LEU A 322 12.91 0.38 1.99
C LEU A 322 14.39 0.25 2.37
N LEU A 323 15.19 -0.40 1.53
CA LEU A 323 16.63 -0.62 1.68
C LEU A 323 17.31 -0.49 0.32
N VAL A 324 18.39 0.28 0.25
CA VAL A 324 19.24 0.44 -0.94
C VAL A 324 20.71 0.34 -0.56
N ALA A 325 21.43 -0.60 -1.17
CA ALA A 325 22.86 -0.77 -0.95
C ALA A 325 23.66 -0.30 -2.17
N PHE A 326 24.76 0.39 -1.91
CA PHE A 326 25.66 0.92 -2.93
C PHE A 326 27.07 0.39 -2.73
N GLN A 327 27.78 0.20 -3.84
CA GLN A 327 29.19 -0.18 -3.86
C GLN A 327 29.95 0.80 -4.76
N GLU A 328 31.25 0.89 -4.52
CA GLU A 328 32.17 1.72 -5.30
C GLU A 328 31.82 3.22 -5.32
N MET A 329 31.38 3.74 -4.16
CA MET A 329 30.95 5.14 -4.00
C MET A 329 32.04 6.18 -4.31
N LYS A 330 33.32 5.81 -4.15
CA LYS A 330 34.51 6.60 -4.53
C LYS A 330 34.52 8.02 -3.96
N PHE A 331 34.07 8.21 -2.72
CA PHE A 331 34.15 9.52 -2.06
C PHE A 331 35.61 9.99 -1.96
N THR A 332 35.86 11.20 -2.44
CA THR A 332 37.17 11.87 -2.41
C THR A 332 37.34 12.76 -1.19
N GLU A 333 36.24 13.28 -0.66
CA GLU A 333 36.20 14.17 0.51
C GLU A 333 34.93 13.89 1.33
N GLU A 334 34.95 14.22 2.62
CA GLU A 334 33.81 14.06 3.53
C GLU A 334 32.59 14.87 3.07
N ASP A 335 32.80 16.09 2.56
CA ASP A 335 31.73 16.94 2.00
C ASP A 335 30.98 16.27 0.85
N SER A 336 31.65 15.43 0.06
CA SER A 336 31.00 14.68 -1.03
C SER A 336 30.05 13.61 -0.48
N MET A 337 30.43 12.94 0.61
CA MET A 337 29.56 12.00 1.31
C MET A 337 28.38 12.74 1.96
N GLN A 338 28.64 13.84 2.66
CA GLN A 338 27.59 14.63 3.31
C GLN A 338 26.60 15.22 2.29
N THR A 339 27.08 15.63 1.12
CA THR A 339 26.21 16.09 0.03
C THR A 339 25.27 14.99 -0.45
N ASN A 340 25.74 13.74 -0.58
CA ASN A 340 24.88 12.61 -0.93
C ASN A 340 23.86 12.30 0.17
N THR A 341 24.28 12.30 1.43
CA THR A 341 23.38 12.19 2.59
C THR A 341 22.30 13.28 2.57
N ASN A 342 22.68 14.53 2.28
CA ASN A 342 21.73 15.64 2.17
C ASN A 342 20.73 15.44 1.03
N TYR A 343 21.16 14.98 -0.15
CA TYR A 343 20.24 14.68 -1.25
C TYR A 343 19.24 13.58 -0.89
N ILE A 344 19.68 12.57 -0.14
CA ILE A 344 18.80 11.51 0.36
C ILE A 344 17.79 12.10 1.36
N HIS A 345 18.24 12.91 2.32
CA HIS A 345 17.34 13.55 3.29
C HIS A 345 16.38 14.57 2.68
N VAL A 346 16.71 15.17 1.54
CA VAL A 346 15.76 15.99 0.77
C VAL A 346 14.63 15.15 0.20
N ALA A 347 14.90 13.91 -0.20
CA ALA A 347 13.90 12.98 -0.70
C ALA A 347 13.12 12.25 0.42
N ASP A 348 13.80 11.91 1.51
CA ASP A 348 13.25 11.25 2.69
C ASP A 348 13.98 11.74 3.95
N SER A 349 13.39 12.71 4.64
CA SER A 349 14.03 13.37 5.78
C SER A 349 14.33 12.43 6.95
N GLY A 350 13.62 11.30 7.05
CA GLY A 350 13.84 10.29 8.09
C GLY A 350 14.70 9.11 7.64
N ALA A 351 15.23 9.12 6.41
CA ALA A 351 16.13 8.08 5.94
C ALA A 351 17.38 7.99 6.82
N ARG A 352 17.88 6.78 7.04
CA ARG A 352 19.11 6.50 7.78
C ARG A 352 20.18 6.09 6.78
N CYS A 353 21.27 6.85 6.71
CA CYS A 353 22.35 6.66 5.75
C CYS A 353 23.63 6.21 6.45
N PHE A 354 24.24 5.14 5.95
CA PHE A 354 25.45 4.54 6.52
C PHE A 354 26.50 4.37 5.43
N TRP A 355 27.74 4.69 5.74
CA TRP A 355 28.83 4.72 4.76
C TRP A 355 30.09 4.11 5.37
N SER A 356 30.69 3.12 4.71
CA SER A 356 31.94 2.50 5.20
C SER A 356 33.08 3.51 5.35
N ASN A 357 33.02 4.62 4.62
CA ASN A 357 34.02 5.67 4.67
C ASN A 357 34.09 6.38 6.02
N THR A 358 33.07 6.30 6.89
CA THR A 358 33.13 6.83 8.25
C THR A 358 34.09 6.04 9.15
N THR A 359 34.40 4.80 8.79
CA THR A 359 35.24 3.88 9.58
C THR A 359 36.28 3.21 8.68
N PRO A 360 37.52 3.75 8.55
CA PRO A 360 38.22 4.64 9.48
C PRO A 360 38.40 6.10 8.98
N SER A 361 37.35 6.75 8.48
CA SER A 361 37.41 8.13 7.93
C SER A 361 38.44 8.32 6.81
N ILE A 362 38.37 7.47 5.78
CA ILE A 362 39.29 7.53 4.63
C ILE A 362 38.53 7.91 3.36
N PHE A 363 38.91 9.06 2.79
CA PHE A 363 38.38 9.61 1.55
C PHE A 363 39.53 9.78 0.55
N ASN A 364 39.70 8.80 -0.33
CA ASN A 364 40.81 8.76 -1.29
C ASN A 364 40.32 8.51 -2.72
N GLY A 365 39.01 8.62 -2.95
CA GLY A 365 38.40 8.34 -4.25
C GLY A 365 38.40 6.86 -4.62
N ARG A 366 38.67 5.95 -3.67
CA ARG A 366 38.67 4.50 -3.89
C ARG A 366 37.63 3.81 -3.01
N HIS A 367 37.05 2.75 -3.58
CA HIS A 367 36.12 1.86 -2.90
C HIS A 367 34.86 2.59 -2.39
N GLY A 368 34.36 2.23 -1.22
CA GLY A 368 33.16 2.76 -0.58
C GLY A 368 31.99 1.80 -0.69
N ALA A 369 31.41 1.43 0.44
CA ALA A 369 30.13 0.74 0.55
C ALA A 369 29.14 1.64 1.30
N GLY A 370 27.88 1.63 0.89
CA GLY A 370 26.83 2.43 1.50
C GLY A 370 25.54 1.66 1.66
N LEU A 371 24.78 1.98 2.70
CA LEU A 371 23.42 1.51 2.89
C LEU A 371 22.51 2.68 3.24
N VAL A 372 21.39 2.78 2.54
CA VAL A 372 20.32 3.71 2.83
C VAL A 372 19.10 2.92 3.23
N LEU A 373 18.62 3.17 4.44
CA LEU A 373 17.36 2.67 4.94
C LEU A 373 16.37 3.82 4.92
N SER A 374 15.21 3.60 4.31
CA SER A 374 14.19 4.63 4.28
C SER A 374 13.55 4.84 5.65
N SER A 375 12.89 5.96 5.88
CA SER A 375 12.12 6.21 7.11
C SER A 375 11.03 5.17 7.38
N ALA A 376 10.46 4.57 6.34
CA ALA A 376 9.47 3.50 6.45
C ALA A 376 10.07 2.08 6.45
N SER A 377 11.39 1.95 6.66
CA SER A 377 12.02 0.62 6.69
C SER A 377 11.57 -0.16 7.95
N PRO A 378 11.31 -1.48 7.84
CA PRO A 378 10.81 -2.29 8.96
C PRO A 378 11.90 -2.66 9.98
N PHE A 379 13.10 -2.13 9.81
CA PHE A 379 14.22 -2.38 10.71
C PHE A 379 14.09 -1.47 11.93
N GLY A 380 14.22 -2.04 13.13
CA GLY A 380 14.23 -1.31 14.40
C GLY A 380 15.42 -0.36 14.52
N ASP A 381 15.92 -0.11 15.73
CA ASP A 381 17.12 0.71 15.89
C ASP A 381 18.31 0.09 15.16
N VAL A 382 19.10 0.92 14.46
CA VAL A 382 20.21 0.49 13.62
C VAL A 382 21.50 1.04 14.18
N GLU A 383 22.37 0.13 14.62
CA GLU A 383 23.72 0.42 15.10
C GLU A 383 24.74 0.11 13.99
N ASP A 384 25.59 1.08 13.64
CA ASP A 384 26.76 0.81 12.80
C ASP A 384 27.88 0.20 13.65
N ILE A 385 28.10 -1.10 13.46
CA ILE A 385 29.12 -1.87 14.19
C ILE A 385 30.35 -2.17 13.34
N THR A 386 30.52 -1.50 12.20
CA THR A 386 31.63 -1.70 11.27
C THR A 386 32.98 -1.54 11.95
N ALA A 387 33.09 -0.60 12.91
CA ALA A 387 34.31 -0.35 13.68
C ALA A 387 34.71 -1.54 14.56
N LYS A 388 33.75 -2.30 15.10
CA LYS A 388 34.00 -3.45 15.98
C LYS A 388 34.67 -4.61 15.22
N VAL A 389 34.41 -4.70 13.92
CA VAL A 389 34.89 -5.77 13.04
C VAL A 389 35.98 -5.31 12.06
N TYR A 390 36.46 -4.07 12.21
CA TYR A 390 37.36 -3.46 11.26
C TYR A 390 38.71 -4.20 11.16
N LYS A 391 39.13 -4.45 9.93
CA LYS A 391 40.46 -4.96 9.56
C LYS A 391 40.93 -4.21 8.31
N THR A 392 42.24 -4.05 8.11
CA THR A 392 42.80 -3.33 6.96
C THR A 392 42.30 -3.89 5.61
N GLN A 393 42.07 -5.19 5.53
CA GLN A 393 41.53 -5.86 4.35
C GLN A 393 40.11 -5.37 4.01
N LEU A 394 39.31 -5.00 5.01
CA LEU A 394 37.91 -4.56 4.88
C LEU A 394 37.75 -3.06 4.59
N GLN A 395 38.85 -2.32 4.56
CA GLN A 395 38.86 -0.85 4.49
C GLN A 395 38.03 -0.30 3.32
N ASN A 396 36.98 0.46 3.65
CA ASN A 396 36.00 1.04 2.71
C ASN A 396 35.35 0.00 1.77
N ARG A 397 35.34 -1.28 2.16
CA ARG A 397 34.87 -2.40 1.33
C ARG A 397 33.80 -3.23 2.03
N TYR A 398 33.51 -2.93 3.29
CA TYR A 398 32.56 -3.65 4.09
C TYR A 398 31.84 -2.67 5.02
N LEU A 399 30.54 -2.86 5.14
CA LEU A 399 29.68 -2.15 6.08
C LEU A 399 28.84 -3.20 6.81
N LEU A 400 28.79 -3.13 8.14
CA LEU A 400 28.04 -4.04 8.98
C LEU A 400 27.17 -3.25 9.95
N LEU A 401 25.86 -3.45 9.84
CA LEU A 401 24.88 -2.84 10.73
C LEU A 401 24.16 -3.91 11.54
N LYS A 402 23.91 -3.64 12.82
CA LYS A 402 23.11 -4.46 13.73
C LYS A 402 21.76 -3.78 13.92
N THR A 403 20.68 -4.55 13.82
CA THR A 403 19.31 -4.06 13.99
C THR A 403 18.37 -5.20 14.40
N SER A 404 17.07 -4.93 14.44
CA SER A 404 16.02 -5.94 14.59
C SER A 404 15.08 -5.91 13.39
N LEU A 405 14.52 -7.07 13.04
CA LEU A 405 13.47 -7.23 12.04
C LEU A 405 12.45 -8.22 12.59
N ALA A 406 11.21 -7.78 12.78
CA ALA A 406 10.14 -8.58 13.39
C ALA A 406 10.58 -9.25 14.72
N GLY A 407 11.14 -8.46 15.64
CA GLY A 407 11.65 -8.93 16.93
C GLY A 407 12.97 -9.69 16.88
N ARG A 408 13.43 -10.14 15.71
CA ARG A 408 14.65 -10.95 15.56
C ARG A 408 15.89 -10.11 15.32
N LYS A 409 16.98 -10.47 16.00
CA LYS A 409 18.31 -9.87 15.80
C LYS A 409 18.75 -10.03 14.34
N THR A 410 19.05 -8.92 13.67
CA THR A 410 19.32 -8.88 12.23
C THR A 410 20.62 -8.13 11.94
N PHE A 411 21.47 -8.72 11.11
CA PHE A 411 22.69 -8.09 10.60
C PHE A 411 22.57 -7.79 9.11
N LEU A 412 22.84 -6.53 8.75
CA LEU A 412 22.85 -6.05 7.38
C LEU A 412 24.31 -5.87 6.92
N HIS A 413 24.68 -6.56 5.85
CA HIS A 413 26.04 -6.59 5.34
C HIS A 413 26.06 -5.99 3.93
N VAL A 414 26.91 -4.99 3.70
CA VAL A 414 27.21 -4.49 2.35
C VAL A 414 28.66 -4.80 2.00
N VAL A 415 28.85 -5.56 0.91
CA VAL A 415 30.15 -6.08 0.47
C VAL A 415 30.59 -5.43 -0.84
N TYR A 416 31.85 -5.01 -0.90
CA TYR A 416 32.55 -4.63 -2.13
C TYR A 416 33.94 -5.29 -2.17
N ALA A 417 33.97 -6.55 -2.58
CA ALA A 417 35.18 -7.37 -2.53
C ALA A 417 36.23 -6.93 -3.57
N PRO A 418 37.54 -7.18 -3.34
CA PRO A 418 38.58 -6.90 -4.32
C PRO A 418 38.41 -7.70 -5.62
N ASP A 419 38.74 -7.07 -6.75
CA ASP A 419 38.83 -7.74 -8.06
C ASP A 419 40.08 -8.63 -8.17
N ASP A 420 41.18 -8.24 -7.51
CA ASP A 420 42.43 -9.01 -7.45
C ASP A 420 42.27 -10.32 -6.64
N PRO A 421 42.46 -11.51 -7.26
CA PRO A 421 42.22 -12.80 -6.59
C PRO A 421 42.98 -13.04 -5.28
N PRO A 422 44.29 -12.75 -5.14
CA PRO A 422 45.02 -12.92 -3.88
C PRO A 422 44.46 -12.08 -2.74
N LEU A 423 44.17 -10.79 -2.99
CA LEU A 423 43.59 -9.89 -2.00
C LEU A 423 42.17 -10.29 -1.60
N ARG A 424 41.41 -10.84 -2.55
CA ARG A 424 40.02 -11.26 -2.34
C ARG A 424 39.88 -12.44 -1.39
N GLY A 425 40.78 -13.42 -1.43
CA GLY A 425 40.77 -14.52 -0.47
C GLY A 425 41.06 -14.06 0.96
N GLU A 426 42.03 -13.16 1.13
CA GLU A 426 42.31 -12.51 2.43
C GLU A 426 41.13 -11.68 2.92
N TYR A 427 40.48 -10.94 2.02
CA TYR A 427 39.28 -10.17 2.32
C TYR A 427 38.17 -11.06 2.91
N PHE A 428 37.79 -12.16 2.24
CA PHE A 428 36.71 -13.02 2.75
C PHE A 428 37.07 -13.70 4.07
N ARG A 429 38.32 -14.16 4.25
CA ARG A 429 38.79 -14.69 5.55
C ARG A 429 38.79 -13.66 6.67
N SER A 430 38.84 -12.37 6.32
CA SER A 430 38.81 -11.30 7.31
C SER A 430 37.40 -10.94 7.78
N LEU A 431 36.34 -11.38 7.09
CA LEU A 431 34.97 -11.09 7.47
C LEU A 431 34.60 -11.75 8.82
N PRO A 432 33.74 -11.10 9.62
CA PRO A 432 33.33 -11.63 10.93
C PRO A 432 32.44 -12.88 10.77
N THR A 433 32.65 -13.86 11.64
CA THR A 433 31.85 -15.11 11.72
C THR A 433 31.16 -15.28 13.08
N ASP A 434 31.49 -14.44 14.05
CA ASP A 434 30.97 -14.51 15.41
C ASP A 434 30.12 -13.26 15.67
N PHE A 435 28.88 -13.48 16.07
CA PHE A 435 27.84 -12.46 16.23
C PHE A 435 27.02 -12.66 17.52
N ASN A 436 27.48 -13.55 18.41
CA ASN A 436 26.87 -13.80 19.71
C ASN A 436 27.43 -12.80 20.73
N ASP A 437 26.84 -11.61 20.79
CA ASP A 437 27.35 -10.56 21.68
C ASP A 437 26.92 -10.69 23.15
N ASP A 438 25.91 -11.51 23.49
CA ASP A 438 25.38 -11.58 24.86
C ASP A 438 25.02 -13.01 25.28
N GLU A 439 25.73 -13.54 26.29
CA GLU A 439 25.45 -14.83 26.95
C GLU A 439 24.15 -14.81 27.80
N ASN A 440 23.43 -13.68 27.86
CA ASN A 440 22.29 -13.44 28.77
C ASN A 440 20.95 -13.14 28.07
N GLU A 441 20.88 -13.16 26.74
CA GLU A 441 19.62 -13.03 26.01
C GLU A 441 19.15 -14.41 25.55
N ASP A 442 18.14 -14.97 26.22
CA ASP A 442 17.35 -16.11 25.75
C ASP A 442 16.57 -15.67 24.49
N ASP A 443 17.25 -15.49 23.36
CA ASP A 443 16.65 -15.09 22.08
C ASP A 443 16.14 -16.35 21.35
N ASP A 444 14.87 -16.69 21.60
CA ASP A 444 14.16 -17.87 21.07
C ASP A 444 13.95 -17.81 19.53
N GLY A 445 14.32 -16.69 18.87
CA GLY A 445 14.03 -16.40 17.46
C GLY A 445 15.16 -16.64 16.44
N GLY A 446 16.42 -16.78 16.85
CA GLY A 446 17.57 -16.98 15.95
C GLY A 446 17.95 -15.78 15.06
N ILE A 447 19.23 -15.68 14.69
CA ILE A 447 19.83 -14.51 14.00
C ILE A 447 19.52 -14.49 12.49
N ILE A 448 19.17 -13.31 11.97
CA ILE A 448 18.99 -13.04 10.54
C ILE A 448 20.22 -12.34 9.97
N HIS A 449 20.70 -12.80 8.81
CA HIS A 449 21.72 -12.15 8.01
C HIS A 449 21.15 -11.80 6.63
N LEU A 450 21.26 -10.52 6.24
CA LEU A 450 20.97 -10.03 4.89
C LEU A 450 22.26 -9.44 4.31
N ILE A 451 22.80 -10.08 3.28
CA ILE A 451 24.10 -9.76 2.70
C ILE A 451 23.94 -9.37 1.25
N VAL A 452 24.39 -8.19 0.87
CA VAL A 452 24.25 -7.65 -0.48
C VAL A 452 25.55 -7.02 -0.98
N GLY A 453 25.78 -7.07 -2.29
CA GLY A 453 26.82 -6.27 -2.94
C GLY A 453 27.57 -6.97 -4.05
N ASP A 454 28.74 -6.43 -4.40
CA ASP A 454 29.63 -6.92 -5.44
C ASP A 454 30.77 -7.76 -4.81
N PHE A 455 30.73 -9.06 -5.07
CA PHE A 455 31.67 -10.03 -4.52
C PHE A 455 32.88 -10.26 -5.43
N ASN A 456 32.89 -9.68 -6.63
CA ASN A 456 33.95 -9.83 -7.64
C ASN A 456 34.35 -11.30 -7.92
N VAL A 457 33.47 -12.26 -7.60
CA VAL A 457 33.68 -13.69 -7.80
C VAL A 457 32.39 -14.34 -8.29
N ALA A 458 32.50 -15.15 -9.33
CA ALA A 458 31.41 -16.02 -9.77
C ALA A 458 31.33 -17.23 -8.82
N MET A 459 30.16 -17.58 -8.31
CA MET A 459 29.98 -18.74 -7.41
C MET A 459 29.96 -20.06 -8.17
N ASN A 460 29.35 -20.11 -9.34
CA ASN A 460 29.30 -21.28 -10.21
C ASN A 460 30.12 -21.09 -11.49
N ASN A 461 31.01 -22.04 -11.81
CA ASN A 461 31.86 -21.97 -13.01
C ASN A 461 31.09 -22.04 -14.34
N PHE A 462 29.89 -22.60 -14.35
CA PHE A 462 29.11 -22.84 -15.56
C PHE A 462 27.92 -21.89 -15.67
N LEU A 463 27.25 -21.65 -14.53
CA LEU A 463 26.02 -20.85 -14.50
C LEU A 463 26.28 -19.36 -14.32
N ASP A 464 27.36 -18.98 -13.63
CA ASP A 464 27.68 -17.58 -13.32
C ASP A 464 28.77 -17.00 -14.22
N GLN A 465 29.19 -17.72 -15.27
CA GLN A 465 30.18 -17.28 -16.25
C GLN A 465 29.76 -17.65 -17.67
N ALA A 466 29.95 -16.73 -18.62
CA ALA A 466 29.67 -16.90 -20.04
C ALA A 466 30.60 -17.96 -20.66
N THR A 467 31.87 -17.94 -20.26
CA THR A 467 32.87 -18.95 -20.63
C THR A 467 33.23 -19.75 -19.39
N PRO A 468 32.91 -21.06 -19.36
CA PRO A 468 33.30 -21.89 -18.24
C PRO A 468 34.81 -21.85 -18.02
N SER A 469 35.22 -21.50 -16.81
CA SER A 469 36.62 -21.59 -16.40
C SER A 469 36.82 -22.84 -15.55
N ASN A 470 38.00 -23.45 -15.67
CA ASN A 470 38.38 -24.52 -14.75
C ASN A 470 38.34 -23.98 -13.31
N PRO A 471 37.95 -24.78 -12.31
CA PRO A 471 38.10 -24.41 -10.92
C PRO A 471 39.58 -24.11 -10.67
N HIS A 472 39.90 -22.86 -10.36
CA HIS A 472 41.23 -22.47 -9.92
C HIS A 472 41.15 -22.19 -8.41
N PRO A 473 41.78 -23.01 -7.57
CA PRO A 473 41.89 -22.75 -6.14
C PRO A 473 42.50 -21.36 -5.88
N GLY A 474 42.10 -20.72 -4.79
CA GLY A 474 42.71 -19.44 -4.36
C GLY A 474 42.19 -18.17 -5.06
N ARG A 475 41.01 -18.21 -5.69
CA ARG A 475 40.32 -17.00 -6.22
C ARG A 475 39.29 -16.38 -5.26
N GLY A 476 39.34 -16.74 -3.99
CA GLY A 476 38.44 -16.25 -2.95
C GLY A 476 37.07 -16.94 -2.88
N ARG A 477 36.73 -17.85 -3.82
CA ARG A 477 35.43 -18.55 -3.79
C ARG A 477 35.29 -19.47 -2.58
N GLU A 478 36.33 -20.24 -2.28
CA GLU A 478 36.33 -21.16 -1.13
C GLU A 478 36.21 -20.39 0.18
N ASP A 479 36.97 -19.29 0.31
CA ASP A 479 36.90 -18.40 1.46
C ASP A 479 35.50 -17.77 1.62
N LEU A 480 34.87 -17.36 0.51
CA LEU A 480 33.49 -16.85 0.52
C LEU A 480 32.50 -17.94 0.93
N ASN A 481 32.57 -19.14 0.36
CA ASN A 481 31.70 -20.26 0.74
C ASN A 481 31.81 -20.57 2.23
N ASN A 482 33.05 -20.65 2.77
CA ASN A 482 33.26 -20.89 4.20
C ASN A 482 32.60 -19.81 5.07
N TRP A 483 32.64 -18.55 4.63
CA TRP A 483 31.97 -17.46 5.33
C TRP A 483 30.45 -17.57 5.26
N LEU A 484 29.88 -17.81 4.07
CA LEU A 484 28.43 -17.98 3.90
C LEU A 484 27.89 -19.18 4.68
N ASP A 485 28.64 -20.30 4.67
CA ASP A 485 28.32 -21.52 5.42
C ASP A 485 28.33 -21.27 6.93
N ALA A 486 29.30 -20.48 7.43
CA ALA A 486 29.38 -20.10 8.84
C ALA A 486 28.17 -19.27 9.29
N LEU A 487 27.55 -18.49 8.39
CA LEU A 487 26.37 -17.67 8.68
C LEU A 487 25.04 -18.36 8.34
N GLY A 488 25.07 -19.54 7.73
CA GLY A 488 23.85 -20.26 7.33
C GLY A 488 23.01 -19.53 6.28
N VAL A 489 23.65 -18.77 5.38
CA VAL A 489 22.97 -17.97 4.34
C VAL A 489 23.03 -18.64 2.97
N LEU A 490 22.03 -18.36 2.13
CA LEU A 490 21.86 -18.94 0.80
C LEU A 490 21.72 -17.84 -0.27
N ASP A 491 22.12 -18.16 -1.50
CA ASP A 491 22.00 -17.27 -2.67
C ASP A 491 20.54 -17.14 -3.12
N ALA A 492 19.93 -15.97 -2.88
CA ALA A 492 18.53 -15.70 -3.20
C ALA A 492 18.22 -15.81 -4.70
N TRP A 493 19.12 -15.34 -5.57
CA TRP A 493 18.91 -15.40 -7.01
C TRP A 493 18.96 -16.85 -7.51
N ARG A 494 19.95 -17.61 -7.03
CA ARG A 494 20.12 -19.01 -7.43
C ARG A 494 19.02 -19.91 -6.87
N PHE A 495 18.47 -19.58 -5.69
CA PHE A 495 17.30 -20.26 -5.13
C PHE A 495 16.09 -20.16 -6.06
N MET A 496 15.78 -18.96 -6.55
CA MET A 496 14.66 -18.74 -7.47
C MET A 496 14.95 -19.18 -8.91
N ASN A 497 16.23 -19.12 -9.33
CA ASN A 497 16.66 -19.34 -10.72
C ASN A 497 17.81 -20.39 -10.79
N PRO A 498 17.54 -21.66 -10.44
CA PRO A 498 18.59 -22.66 -10.20
C PRO A 498 19.43 -23.02 -11.42
N LYS A 499 18.91 -22.82 -12.63
CA LYS A 499 19.56 -23.22 -13.89
C LYS A 499 19.85 -22.04 -14.82
N GLU A 500 19.44 -20.84 -14.46
CA GLU A 500 19.55 -19.69 -15.35
C GLU A 500 20.99 -19.17 -15.41
N ARG A 501 21.42 -18.81 -16.62
CA ARG A 501 22.68 -18.13 -16.88
C ARG A 501 22.36 -16.67 -17.11
N ASP A 502 22.54 -15.86 -16.06
CA ASP A 502 22.32 -14.44 -16.14
C ASP A 502 23.43 -13.68 -15.40
N PHE A 503 23.93 -12.62 -16.02
CA PHE A 503 25.20 -11.99 -15.66
C PHE A 503 25.03 -10.53 -15.28
N THR A 504 25.72 -10.07 -14.23
CA THR A 504 25.55 -8.73 -13.65
C THR A 504 26.78 -7.83 -13.77
N GLY A 505 27.98 -8.41 -13.95
CA GLY A 505 29.22 -7.65 -13.98
C GLY A 505 29.41 -6.76 -15.23
N PRO A 506 30.49 -5.95 -15.29
CA PRO A 506 30.65 -4.85 -16.26
C PRO A 506 30.53 -5.23 -17.73
N LYS A 507 31.06 -6.41 -18.08
CA LYS A 507 31.05 -6.94 -19.45
C LYS A 507 29.89 -7.89 -19.72
N ARG A 508 29.01 -8.12 -18.72
CA ARG A 508 27.92 -9.10 -18.74
C ARG A 508 28.39 -10.52 -19.07
N GLN A 509 29.60 -10.84 -18.64
CA GLN A 509 30.18 -12.17 -18.81
C GLN A 509 30.11 -12.99 -17.53
N ASN A 510 29.95 -12.34 -16.38
CA ASN A 510 29.95 -13.00 -15.08
C ASN A 510 28.82 -12.46 -14.21
N ARG A 511 28.25 -13.28 -13.32
CA ARG A 511 27.43 -12.83 -12.19
C ARG A 511 28.34 -12.58 -11.00
N LEU A 512 28.42 -11.32 -10.59
CA LEU A 512 29.33 -10.85 -9.52
C LEU A 512 28.58 -10.20 -8.36
N ASP A 513 27.32 -9.84 -8.58
CA ASP A 513 26.48 -9.12 -7.63
C ASP A 513 25.46 -10.10 -7.04
N TYR A 514 25.41 -10.18 -5.72
CA TYR A 514 24.64 -11.19 -5.00
C TYR A 514 23.78 -10.58 -3.89
N CYS A 515 22.71 -11.29 -3.58
CA CYS A 515 21.95 -11.14 -2.36
C CYS A 515 21.91 -12.52 -1.67
N PHE A 516 22.52 -12.61 -0.49
CA PHE A 516 22.47 -13.78 0.38
C PHE A 516 21.60 -13.49 1.59
N MET A 517 20.83 -14.49 2.01
CA MET A 517 19.84 -14.37 3.08
C MET A 517 19.86 -15.62 3.95
N THR A 518 19.58 -15.49 5.25
CA THR A 518 19.33 -16.66 6.11
C THR A 518 18.25 -17.56 5.49
N GLY A 519 18.43 -18.87 5.59
CA GLY A 519 17.61 -19.85 4.88
C GLY A 519 16.10 -19.73 5.14
N ASP A 520 15.70 -19.42 6.37
CA ASP A 520 14.31 -19.19 6.76
C ASP A 520 13.74 -17.91 6.12
N LEU A 521 14.44 -16.77 6.21
CA LEU A 521 14.04 -15.51 5.56
C LEU A 521 13.83 -15.71 4.06
N LEU A 522 14.74 -16.44 3.43
CA LEU A 522 14.70 -16.73 2.01
C LEU A 522 13.57 -17.69 1.62
N GLN A 523 13.39 -18.78 2.35
CA GLN A 523 12.36 -19.77 2.07
C GLN A 523 10.95 -19.21 2.31
N ASP A 524 10.82 -18.38 3.34
CA ASP A 524 9.53 -17.99 3.86
C ASP A 524 9.05 -16.63 3.37
N HIS A 525 9.96 -15.72 3.03
CA HIS A 525 9.61 -14.32 2.76
C HIS A 525 10.07 -13.83 1.38
N LEU A 526 10.93 -14.53 0.65
CA LEU A 526 11.36 -14.07 -0.68
C LEU A 526 10.23 -14.24 -1.72
N GLU A 527 9.60 -13.14 -2.12
CA GLU A 527 8.56 -13.15 -3.16
C GLU A 527 9.17 -13.15 -4.56
N SER A 528 10.17 -12.29 -4.78
CA SER A 528 10.82 -12.16 -6.08
C SER A 528 12.23 -11.59 -5.97
N ILE A 529 13.06 -11.92 -6.95
CA ILE A 529 14.38 -11.34 -7.16
C ILE A 529 14.66 -11.27 -8.66
N ARG A 530 15.29 -10.19 -9.12
CA ARG A 530 15.59 -9.94 -10.54
C ARG A 530 16.82 -9.08 -10.75
N HIS A 531 17.47 -9.30 -11.89
CA HIS A 531 18.44 -8.36 -12.44
C HIS A 531 17.71 -7.28 -13.25
N VAL A 532 17.89 -6.01 -12.89
CA VAL A 532 17.16 -4.90 -13.49
C VAL A 532 17.78 -4.50 -14.84
N ARG A 533 17.23 -5.06 -15.93
CA ARG A 533 17.75 -4.86 -17.31
C ARG A 533 16.98 -3.85 -18.14
N ASP A 534 15.79 -3.45 -17.70
CA ASP A 534 14.90 -2.55 -18.42
C ASP A 534 15.25 -1.07 -18.23
N ARG A 535 16.14 -0.77 -17.28
CA ARG A 535 16.57 0.59 -16.92
C ARG A 535 18.07 0.63 -16.74
N LYS A 536 18.63 1.83 -16.89
CA LYS A 536 20.04 2.11 -16.62
C LYS A 536 20.17 3.38 -15.80
N TRP A 537 20.85 3.32 -14.66
CA TRP A 537 21.13 4.48 -13.80
C TRP A 537 22.51 5.08 -14.10
N HIS A 538 22.53 6.34 -14.51
CA HIS A 538 23.75 7.11 -14.78
C HIS A 538 24.81 6.34 -15.59
N LYS A 539 26.00 6.15 -15.02
CA LYS A 539 27.15 5.49 -15.63
C LYS A 539 27.39 4.09 -15.06
N GLU A 540 26.37 3.44 -14.48
CA GLU A 540 26.53 2.08 -14.00
C GLU A 540 26.98 1.15 -15.13
N ASP A 541 27.94 0.29 -14.84
CA ASP A 541 28.42 -0.78 -15.68
C ASP A 541 27.97 -2.16 -15.16
N HIS A 542 27.61 -2.25 -13.88
CA HIS A 542 26.91 -3.39 -13.30
C HIS A 542 25.39 -3.33 -13.53
N ILE A 543 24.73 -4.48 -13.38
CA ILE A 543 23.28 -4.60 -13.42
C ILE A 543 22.75 -4.76 -11.99
N PRO A 544 21.90 -3.85 -11.50
CA PRO A 544 21.39 -3.94 -10.14
C PRO A 544 20.57 -5.21 -9.88
N VAL A 545 20.70 -5.73 -8.67
CA VAL A 545 19.89 -6.82 -8.13
C VAL A 545 18.75 -6.20 -7.32
N GLU A 546 17.51 -6.47 -7.69
CA GLU A 546 16.32 -6.03 -6.97
C GLU A 546 15.59 -7.24 -6.42
N PHE A 547 15.27 -7.23 -5.13
CA PHE A 547 14.50 -8.28 -4.47
C PHE A 547 13.33 -7.70 -3.69
N ARG A 548 12.31 -8.52 -3.48
CA ARG A 548 11.14 -8.19 -2.69
C ARG A 548 10.90 -9.27 -1.66
N LEU A 549 10.87 -8.85 -0.41
CA LEU A 549 10.43 -9.67 0.72
C LEU A 549 8.95 -9.38 0.98
N GLN A 550 8.17 -10.42 1.21
CA GLN A 550 6.75 -10.32 1.52
C GLN A 550 6.49 -10.98 2.88
N ALA A 551 5.72 -10.31 3.73
CA ALA A 551 5.15 -10.96 4.90
C ALA A 551 4.21 -12.08 4.42
N LYS A 552 4.31 -13.29 5.00
CA LYS A 552 3.52 -14.47 4.56
C LYS A 552 2.00 -14.25 4.56
N PHE A 553 1.53 -13.17 5.16
CA PHE A 553 0.15 -12.71 5.04
C PHE A 553 0.14 -11.30 4.46
N LEU A 554 -0.36 -11.16 3.22
CA LEU A 554 -1.31 -10.13 2.78
C LEU A 554 -1.89 -10.48 1.38
N PRO A 555 -3.16 -10.12 1.10
CA PRO A 555 -4.01 -10.68 0.05
C PRO A 555 -3.73 -10.12 -1.36
N ARG A 556 -4.08 -10.92 -2.38
CA ARG A 556 -3.96 -10.62 -3.82
C ARG A 556 -4.53 -9.24 -4.20
N LEU A 557 -3.68 -8.22 -4.38
CA LEU A 557 -4.05 -6.94 -4.98
C LEU A 557 -4.88 -7.15 -6.27
N LYS A 558 -6.13 -6.64 -6.31
CA LYS A 558 -6.95 -6.67 -7.55
C LYS A 558 -6.52 -5.50 -8.44
N LYS A 559 -6.35 -5.78 -9.74
CA LYS A 559 -5.94 -4.85 -10.80
C LYS A 559 -7.08 -3.94 -11.25
N ASP A 560 -6.74 -2.75 -11.74
CA ASP A 560 -7.65 -1.72 -12.28
C ASP A 560 -8.68 -2.21 -13.32
N THR A 561 -9.81 -1.49 -13.39
CA THR A 561 -10.86 -1.71 -14.39
C THR A 561 -10.38 -1.34 -15.80
N TRP A 562 -10.37 -2.35 -16.66
CA TRP A 562 -9.88 -2.25 -18.04
C TRP A 562 -10.73 -1.28 -18.88
N ARG A 563 -10.06 -0.28 -19.48
CA ARG A 563 -10.62 0.59 -20.53
C ARG A 563 -10.14 0.13 -21.90
N CYS A 564 -11.05 0.01 -22.85
CA CYS A 564 -10.72 -0.38 -24.22
C CYS A 564 -9.83 0.70 -24.87
N PRO A 565 -8.60 0.38 -25.31
CA PRO A 565 -7.77 1.34 -26.03
C PRO A 565 -8.36 1.65 -27.41
N THR A 566 -8.24 2.89 -27.86
CA THR A 566 -8.73 3.32 -29.18
C THR A 566 -8.06 2.60 -30.33
N TRP A 567 -6.77 2.24 -30.19
CA TRP A 567 -6.06 1.48 -31.20
C TRP A 567 -6.62 0.08 -31.40
N LEU A 568 -7.26 -0.52 -30.38
CA LEU A 568 -7.85 -1.85 -30.49
C LEU A 568 -9.01 -1.86 -31.49
N LEU A 569 -9.77 -0.76 -31.57
CA LEU A 569 -10.85 -0.58 -32.53
C LEU A 569 -10.36 -0.42 -33.98
N ARG A 570 -9.04 -0.29 -34.19
CA ARG A 570 -8.41 -0.27 -35.51
C ARG A 570 -8.00 -1.67 -35.99
N ASP A 571 -7.97 -2.67 -35.11
CA ASP A 571 -7.69 -4.07 -35.48
C ASP A 571 -8.78 -4.59 -36.41
N ALA A 572 -8.38 -5.19 -37.54
CA ALA A 572 -9.32 -5.62 -38.58
C ALA A 572 -10.31 -6.68 -38.07
N GLN A 573 -9.83 -7.63 -37.25
CA GLN A 573 -10.67 -8.68 -36.67
C GLN A 573 -11.64 -8.11 -35.63
N VAL A 574 -11.24 -7.08 -34.89
CA VAL A 574 -12.12 -6.37 -33.97
C VAL A 574 -13.25 -5.66 -34.72
N LYS A 575 -12.94 -4.94 -35.81
CA LYS A 575 -13.97 -4.26 -36.61
C LYS A 575 -15.00 -5.23 -37.16
N GLU A 576 -14.53 -6.30 -37.80
CA GLU A 576 -15.39 -7.34 -38.37
C GLU A 576 -16.30 -7.97 -37.30
N HIS A 577 -15.76 -8.26 -36.12
CA HIS A 577 -16.53 -8.80 -35.00
C HIS A 577 -17.61 -7.83 -34.49
N LEU A 578 -17.25 -6.56 -34.27
CA LEU A 578 -18.20 -5.55 -33.76
C LEU A 578 -19.31 -5.26 -34.77
N GLU A 579 -18.98 -5.19 -36.07
CA GLU A 579 -19.97 -5.00 -37.15
C GLU A 579 -20.94 -6.19 -37.23
N ALA A 580 -20.44 -7.41 -37.15
CA ALA A 580 -21.27 -8.61 -37.12
C ALA A 580 -22.15 -8.68 -35.86
N SER A 581 -21.58 -8.36 -34.69
CA SER A 581 -22.27 -8.34 -33.39
C SER A 581 -23.40 -7.30 -33.38
N ALA A 582 -23.15 -6.09 -33.90
CA ALA A 582 -24.15 -5.03 -34.01
C ALA A 582 -25.27 -5.36 -35.01
N THR A 583 -24.94 -6.03 -36.12
CA THR A 583 -25.93 -6.52 -37.10
C THR A 583 -26.85 -7.56 -36.45
N ALA A 584 -26.28 -8.52 -35.73
CA ALA A 584 -27.05 -9.54 -35.00
C ALA A 584 -27.94 -8.94 -33.90
N LEU A 585 -27.47 -7.92 -33.18
CA LEU A 585 -28.29 -7.16 -32.22
C LEU A 585 -29.49 -6.50 -32.92
N THR A 586 -29.25 -5.87 -34.07
CA THR A 586 -30.28 -5.17 -34.85
C THR A 586 -31.38 -6.13 -35.32
N GLU A 587 -31.00 -7.33 -35.76
CA GLU A 587 -31.96 -8.39 -36.13
C GLU A 587 -32.76 -8.89 -34.92
N ARG A 588 -32.09 -9.12 -33.77
CA ARG A 588 -32.75 -9.57 -32.53
C ARG A 588 -33.76 -8.57 -31.99
N ILE A 589 -33.47 -7.28 -32.09
CA ILE A 589 -34.40 -6.21 -31.68
C ILE A 589 -35.66 -6.18 -32.57
N LYS A 590 -35.52 -6.50 -33.87
CA LYS A 590 -36.65 -6.49 -34.83
C LYS A 590 -37.62 -7.66 -34.68
N ILE A 591 -37.17 -8.80 -34.15
CA ILE A 591 -37.93 -10.07 -34.17
C ILE A 591 -38.87 -10.24 -32.95
N PHE A 592 -38.63 -9.55 -31.82
CA PHE A 592 -39.38 -9.75 -30.58
C PHE A 592 -40.18 -8.50 -30.15
N PRO A 593 -41.50 -8.41 -30.43
CA PRO A 593 -42.36 -7.26 -30.08
C PRO A 593 -42.64 -7.07 -28.57
N GLY A 594 -41.85 -7.70 -27.69
CA GLY A 594 -42.00 -7.61 -26.23
C GLY A 594 -40.69 -7.79 -25.43
N ALA A 595 -39.54 -7.85 -26.08
CA ALA A 595 -38.24 -7.89 -25.40
C ALA A 595 -37.83 -6.47 -24.98
N ASN A 596 -37.30 -6.30 -23.77
CA ASN A 596 -36.73 -5.03 -23.31
C ASN A 596 -35.44 -4.73 -24.10
N PRO A 597 -35.42 -3.71 -24.99
CA PRO A 597 -34.26 -3.41 -25.82
C PRO A 597 -33.01 -3.04 -25.01
N GLY A 598 -33.18 -2.52 -23.80
CA GLY A 598 -32.08 -2.22 -22.87
C GLY A 598 -31.34 -3.47 -22.42
N CYS A 599 -32.06 -4.54 -22.07
CA CYS A 599 -31.46 -5.80 -21.66
C CYS A 599 -30.65 -6.46 -22.81
N LEU A 600 -31.18 -6.39 -24.04
CA LEU A 600 -30.46 -6.89 -25.23
C LEU A 600 -29.22 -6.06 -25.54
N LEU A 601 -29.27 -4.75 -25.33
CA LEU A 601 -28.15 -3.84 -25.51
C LEU A 601 -27.05 -4.08 -24.45
N ASP A 602 -27.42 -4.29 -23.19
CA ASP A 602 -26.46 -4.53 -22.11
C ASP A 602 -25.75 -5.88 -22.26
N GLU A 603 -26.48 -6.92 -22.67
CA GLU A 603 -25.88 -8.23 -22.96
C GLU A 603 -24.94 -8.18 -24.18
N HIS A 604 -25.29 -7.41 -25.20
CA HIS A 604 -24.41 -7.15 -26.35
C HIS A 604 -23.14 -6.40 -25.93
N LYS A 605 -23.26 -5.30 -25.18
CA LYS A 605 -22.10 -4.55 -24.64
C LYS A 605 -21.20 -5.44 -23.78
N ARG A 606 -21.78 -6.31 -22.95
CA ARG A 606 -21.05 -7.27 -22.12
C ARG A 606 -20.26 -8.25 -22.98
N THR A 607 -20.90 -8.85 -23.98
CA THR A 607 -20.30 -9.82 -24.89
C THR A 607 -19.12 -9.22 -25.67
N ASP A 608 -19.32 -8.04 -26.25
CA ASP A 608 -18.28 -7.33 -26.99
C ASP A 608 -17.14 -6.88 -26.06
N CYS A 609 -17.44 -6.43 -24.84
CA CYS A 609 -16.41 -6.09 -23.84
C CYS A 609 -15.53 -7.29 -23.48
N ILE A 610 -16.12 -8.48 -23.32
CA ILE A 610 -15.38 -9.72 -23.08
C ILE A 610 -14.47 -10.05 -24.27
N TYR A 611 -14.98 -9.95 -25.50
CA TYR A 611 -14.21 -10.19 -26.71
C TYR A 611 -13.04 -9.19 -26.84
N LEU A 612 -13.30 -7.90 -26.66
CA LEU A 612 -12.28 -6.85 -26.75
C LEU A 612 -11.19 -7.03 -25.69
N ARG A 613 -11.54 -7.39 -24.45
CA ARG A 613 -10.58 -7.69 -23.39
C ARG A 613 -9.68 -8.87 -23.76
N LYS A 614 -10.27 -9.93 -24.30
CA LYS A 614 -9.55 -11.12 -24.74
C LYS A 614 -8.57 -10.77 -25.87
N ARG A 615 -9.05 -10.07 -26.91
CA ARG A 615 -8.26 -9.67 -28.07
C ARG A 615 -7.13 -8.70 -27.70
N TRP A 616 -7.41 -7.74 -26.82
CA TRP A 616 -6.40 -6.83 -26.28
C TRP A 616 -5.28 -7.58 -25.57
N LYS A 617 -5.64 -8.56 -24.73
CA LYS A 617 -4.68 -9.39 -24.00
C LYS A 617 -3.84 -10.23 -24.96
N GLU A 618 -4.45 -10.81 -26.00
CA GLU A 618 -3.75 -11.56 -27.03
C GLU A 618 -2.72 -10.70 -27.78
N LEU A 619 -3.11 -9.50 -28.22
CA LEU A 619 -2.24 -8.56 -28.94
C LEU A 619 -1.12 -8.03 -28.03
N ARG A 620 -1.42 -7.65 -26.78
CA ARG A 620 -0.39 -7.25 -25.81
C ARG A 620 0.58 -8.38 -25.50
N ASN A 621 0.10 -9.60 -25.32
CA ASN A 621 0.97 -10.75 -25.09
C ASN A 621 1.85 -11.03 -26.31
N ALA A 622 1.31 -10.87 -27.53
CA ALA A 622 2.10 -10.97 -28.75
C ALA A 622 3.18 -9.87 -28.81
N ASP A 623 2.85 -8.63 -28.45
CA ASP A 623 3.80 -7.53 -28.40
C ASP A 623 4.87 -7.74 -27.33
N THR A 624 4.49 -8.22 -26.14
CA THR A 624 5.42 -8.55 -25.07
C THR A 624 6.37 -9.66 -25.50
N ARG A 625 5.87 -10.71 -26.16
CA ARG A 625 6.72 -11.76 -26.74
C ARG A 625 7.67 -11.20 -27.80
N ALA A 626 7.16 -10.42 -28.74
CA ALA A 626 7.95 -9.82 -29.81
C ALA A 626 8.98 -8.79 -29.30
N MET A 627 8.67 -8.07 -28.21
CA MET A 627 9.58 -7.17 -27.51
C MET A 627 10.66 -7.97 -26.78
N ALA A 628 10.28 -9.00 -26.04
CA ALA A 628 11.21 -9.90 -25.37
C ALA A 628 12.16 -10.55 -26.39
N GLU A 629 11.64 -11.09 -27.49
CA GLU A 629 12.44 -11.65 -28.59
C GLU A 629 13.43 -10.64 -29.17
N LYS A 630 13.03 -9.37 -29.35
CA LYS A 630 13.93 -8.31 -29.87
C LYS A 630 14.96 -7.86 -28.84
N VAL A 631 14.60 -7.77 -27.56
CA VAL A 631 15.52 -7.47 -26.46
C VAL A 631 16.53 -8.61 -26.32
N THR A 632 16.08 -9.86 -26.33
CA THR A 632 16.93 -11.04 -26.36
C THR A 632 17.84 -11.00 -27.58
N ALA A 633 17.33 -10.71 -28.78
CA ALA A 633 18.16 -10.63 -29.98
C ALA A 633 19.24 -9.51 -29.90
N VAL A 634 18.95 -8.39 -29.24
CA VAL A 634 19.95 -7.35 -28.98
C VAL A 634 20.98 -7.83 -27.95
N ASN A 635 20.53 -8.49 -26.88
CA ASN A 635 21.42 -9.04 -25.86
C ASN A 635 22.33 -10.13 -26.43
N ASP A 636 21.78 -11.08 -27.19
CA ASP A 636 22.53 -12.15 -27.86
C ASP A 636 23.55 -11.57 -28.85
N ALA A 637 23.17 -10.54 -29.63
CA ALA A 637 24.09 -9.85 -30.51
C ALA A 637 25.17 -9.08 -29.74
N HIS A 638 24.82 -8.52 -28.58
CA HIS A 638 25.75 -7.81 -27.69
C HIS A 638 26.74 -8.78 -27.06
N ASP A 639 26.28 -9.95 -26.63
CA ASP A 639 27.11 -11.02 -26.08
C ASP A 639 28.02 -11.60 -27.17
N THR A 640 27.50 -11.81 -28.37
CA THR A 640 28.29 -12.25 -29.54
C THR A 640 29.39 -11.25 -29.91
N PHE A 641 29.07 -9.95 -29.92
CA PHE A 641 30.05 -8.89 -30.14
C PHE A 641 31.11 -8.84 -29.02
N ASN A 642 30.70 -8.98 -27.75
CA ASN A 642 31.59 -9.02 -26.60
C ASN A 642 32.54 -10.22 -26.62
N VAL A 643 32.09 -11.37 -27.13
CA VAL A 643 32.92 -12.59 -27.28
C VAL A 643 33.85 -12.47 -28.49
N ARG A 644 33.38 -11.89 -29.60
CA ARG A 644 34.16 -11.74 -30.83
C ARG A 644 33.91 -10.37 -31.49
N PRO A 645 34.73 -9.35 -31.19
CA PRO A 645 34.53 -7.99 -31.68
C PRO A 645 35.02 -7.82 -33.13
N THR A 646 34.21 -8.28 -34.09
CA THR A 646 34.40 -8.05 -35.53
C THR A 646 33.50 -6.91 -36.01
N GLN A 647 33.83 -6.30 -37.14
CA GLN A 647 32.98 -5.28 -37.75
C GLN A 647 31.59 -5.85 -38.11
N GLU A 648 31.55 -7.10 -38.60
CA GLU A 648 30.30 -7.81 -38.91
C GLU A 648 29.39 -7.97 -37.67
N ASN A 649 29.94 -8.38 -36.53
CA ASN A 649 29.17 -8.51 -35.28
C ASN A 649 28.71 -7.15 -34.73
N LYS A 650 29.51 -6.09 -34.94
CA LYS A 650 29.15 -4.72 -34.56
C LYS A 650 27.96 -4.23 -35.39
N ASP A 651 28.02 -4.41 -36.72
CA ASP A 651 26.97 -4.01 -37.64
C ASP A 651 25.67 -4.80 -37.36
N ALA A 652 25.78 -6.09 -37.03
CA ALA A 652 24.65 -6.92 -36.60
C ALA A 652 24.02 -6.41 -35.29
N LEU A 653 24.83 -6.04 -34.28
CA LEU A 653 24.34 -5.47 -33.02
C LEU A 653 23.61 -4.13 -33.26
N GLU A 654 24.20 -3.22 -34.06
CA GLU A 654 23.55 -1.95 -34.39
C GLU A 654 22.24 -2.14 -35.15
N GLN A 655 22.20 -3.10 -36.09
CA GLN A 655 20.97 -3.44 -36.80
C GLN A 655 19.88 -3.97 -35.86
N LYS A 656 20.21 -4.83 -34.90
CA LYS A 656 19.24 -5.33 -33.92
C LYS A 656 18.75 -4.23 -32.98
N LYS A 657 19.63 -3.30 -32.58
CA LYS A 657 19.24 -2.11 -31.79
C LYS A 657 18.26 -1.23 -32.57
N LEU A 658 18.55 -0.94 -33.84
CA LEU A 658 17.64 -0.18 -34.71
C LEU A 658 16.27 -0.84 -34.85
N ILE A 659 16.22 -2.17 -35.00
CA ILE A 659 14.96 -2.92 -35.06
C ILE A 659 14.19 -2.84 -33.73
N LEU A 660 14.88 -2.96 -32.59
CA LEU A 660 14.26 -2.83 -31.26
C LEU A 660 13.69 -1.43 -31.05
N ASP A 661 14.45 -0.39 -31.41
CA ASP A 661 14.04 1.00 -31.24
C ASP A 661 12.88 1.37 -32.18
N ALA A 662 12.92 0.93 -33.45
CA ALA A 662 11.79 1.09 -34.37
C ALA A 662 10.53 0.38 -33.86
N TYR A 663 10.67 -0.80 -33.24
CA TYR A 663 9.54 -1.52 -32.65
C TYR A 663 9.00 -0.82 -31.39
N ARG A 664 9.87 -0.26 -30.55
CA ARG A 664 9.48 0.55 -29.39
C ARG A 664 8.71 1.80 -29.81
N GLU A 665 9.18 2.53 -30.81
CA GLU A 665 8.49 3.70 -31.33
C GLU A 665 7.16 3.31 -31.99
N SER A 666 7.08 2.20 -32.73
CA SER A 666 5.80 1.70 -33.27
C SER A 666 4.77 1.38 -32.18
N ILE A 667 5.18 0.74 -31.07
CA ILE A 667 4.29 0.49 -29.92
C ILE A 667 3.86 1.81 -29.27
N LYS A 668 4.79 2.76 -29.13
CA LYS A 668 4.57 4.07 -28.52
C LYS A 668 3.62 4.92 -29.35
N GLU A 669 3.81 5.02 -30.67
CA GLU A 669 2.90 5.69 -31.61
C GLU A 669 1.50 5.09 -31.55
N ARG A 670 1.39 3.75 -31.59
CA ARG A 670 0.10 3.05 -31.46
C ARG A 670 -0.59 3.34 -30.12
N ASN A 671 0.16 3.53 -29.04
CA ASN A 671 -0.34 3.81 -27.70
C ASN A 671 -0.52 5.31 -27.37
N GLN A 672 0.04 6.22 -28.18
CA GLN A 672 0.02 7.68 -27.95
C GLN A 672 -1.32 8.35 -28.30
N TYR A 673 -2.26 7.64 -28.94
CA TYR A 673 -3.60 8.18 -29.20
C TYR A 673 -4.39 8.39 -27.90
N LYS A 674 -4.24 9.58 -27.31
CA LYS A 674 -5.08 10.08 -26.20
C LYS A 674 -6.43 10.57 -26.73
N LYS A 675 -7.48 10.29 -25.94
CA LYS A 675 -8.81 10.92 -25.91
C LYS A 675 -9.78 10.68 -27.08
N PHE A 676 -10.83 9.90 -26.79
CA PHE A 676 -12.14 9.91 -27.47
C PHE A 676 -12.89 11.27 -27.35
N ALA A 677 -12.33 12.26 -26.61
CA ALA A 677 -13.00 13.53 -26.32
C ALA A 677 -12.61 14.68 -27.26
N ALA A 678 -11.58 14.54 -28.12
CA ALA A 678 -11.18 15.61 -29.03
C ALA A 678 -11.89 15.54 -30.41
N ASP A 679 -12.40 14.37 -30.80
CA ASP A 679 -12.91 14.14 -32.16
C ASP A 679 -14.44 14.27 -32.29
N LEU A 680 -15.16 14.67 -31.23
CA LEU A 680 -16.61 14.93 -31.27
C LEU A 680 -16.98 16.35 -31.69
N HIS A 681 -16.00 17.19 -32.06
CA HIS A 681 -16.23 18.57 -32.55
C HIS A 681 -15.81 18.81 -34.01
N LEU A 682 -15.61 17.75 -34.80
CA LEU A 682 -15.33 17.86 -36.23
C LEU A 682 -16.18 16.85 -37.03
N THR A 683 -17.49 17.07 -37.05
CA THR A 683 -18.39 16.88 -38.22
C THR A 683 -19.76 17.45 -37.90
#